data_AF-D2QEM1-F1
#
_entry.id   AF-D2QEM1-F1
#
_cell.length_a   1.000
_cell.length_b   1.000
_cell.length_c   1.000
_cell.angle_alpha   90.00
_cell.angle_beta   90.00
_cell.angle_gamma   90.00
#
_symmetry.space_group_name_H-M   'P 1'
#
loop_
_entity.id
_entity.type
_entity.pdbx_description
1 polymer ?
#
loop_
_entity_poly.entity_id
_entity_poly.type
_entity_poly.pdbx_seq_one_letter_code
_entity_poly.pdbx_strand_id
1 'polypeptide(L)'
;MKKNPLLFLLLIVSTFCRAQEIRGLVRIVDGGTSQPASLSIVGADSLGEGTTKPYRIILTSPTGTTADVSETARFSASRGSASGLTITPGKPINLTNASNTVRGDDRITTLRATYQTLSTSREIVLTDATTGYVAVAPRLVNAADINRWPQMKTGDLIVEGATFVVANQGDYSIQIRSSQTNVPTLQPGATVWVKGARYINFTLQLNQSRVPVGQPPIQVRNYDGQVEIQNTLTLLGAQGAKISGKYEATTGVGDSDYQGHGKGSYAFTTGRYGWLLNNKYLDKTRPALTMDGGVRDIEWEFMEVKGGYFTAMLFNARNYDMNIPTSTTYLPFENINIHDFYIHDLDGEGIYLGSTELNLKAHFKGGSFYNSRVLRVGNEGLQFGQLNSGMRVFNNVVHSNFNWRDPFQRYQDNSLQLALFEGVRVYNNLFLSGGEKQFTVLARGDTAINSVASRTDTLLIRNNAFLYNRGWYEGFLSTLGVAGVRNPIKNLTLAIDRNLFGKNTYAYNQVYTNVPEQNYLFLFDLLGTDTDIRVTNNVYDGSSKARTRWVLNSGPTPIFESANSLNGFVPHPAFENYMGLPPDYQYSRIEKWAGVVGSESGFTASGTLKGTLITVPIGDIRFRNGIGYESKAANNTNIEPTVAPDWQNYWNVLYWDRRTGELIRNPTNLSNLSTTPPDNTRLLNFYKDRGIGVY
;
A
#
# COMPACT_ATOMS: atom_id res chain seq x y z
N MET A 1 -67.32 -6.11 31.25
CA MET A 1 -68.28 -6.98 30.52
C MET A 1 -67.95 -6.92 29.04
N LYS A 2 -67.64 -8.07 28.39
CA LYS A 2 -67.76 -8.37 26.94
C LYS A 2 -66.92 -7.47 25.98
N LYS A 3 -66.10 -7.93 25.04
CA LYS A 3 -66.03 -9.16 24.22
C LYS A 3 -64.65 -9.21 23.54
N ASN A 4 -64.13 -10.42 23.33
CA ASN A 4 -63.11 -10.75 22.33
C ASN A 4 -63.57 -10.32 20.91
N PRO A 5 -62.61 -10.16 19.99
CA PRO A 5 -62.53 -11.19 18.96
C PRO A 5 -61.14 -11.78 18.76
N LEU A 6 -61.17 -13.10 18.59
CA LEU A 6 -60.21 -13.96 17.92
C LEU A 6 -59.60 -13.31 16.66
N LEU A 7 -58.27 -13.35 16.54
CA LEU A 7 -57.59 -13.43 15.24
C LEU A 7 -56.86 -14.78 15.17
N PHE A 8 -57.29 -15.60 14.22
CA PHE A 8 -56.75 -16.92 13.90
C PHE A 8 -55.29 -16.80 13.43
N LEU A 9 -54.35 -17.46 14.12
CA LEU A 9 -53.04 -17.79 13.57
C LEU A 9 -53.10 -19.21 13.00
N LEU A 10 -53.27 -19.29 11.67
CA LEU A 10 -53.21 -20.55 10.93
C LEU A 10 -51.72 -20.92 10.77
N LEU A 11 -51.28 -21.92 11.53
CA LEU A 11 -49.97 -22.56 11.35
C LEU A 11 -50.06 -23.50 10.14
N ILE A 12 -49.72 -23.01 8.94
CA ILE A 12 -49.43 -23.89 7.80
C ILE A 12 -47.95 -24.28 7.92
N VAL A 13 -47.71 -25.48 8.45
CA VAL A 13 -46.43 -26.18 8.27
C VAL A 13 -46.41 -26.69 6.83
N SER A 14 -45.78 -25.97 5.92
CA SER A 14 -45.42 -26.54 4.62
C SER A 14 -44.00 -27.09 4.69
N THR A 15 -43.88 -28.40 4.81
CA THR A 15 -42.65 -29.12 4.47
C THR A 15 -42.48 -29.12 2.95
N PHE A 16 -41.62 -28.23 2.45
CA PHE A 16 -40.97 -28.40 1.16
C PHE A 16 -39.46 -28.34 1.38
N CYS A 17 -38.86 -29.46 1.77
CA CYS A 17 -37.48 -29.73 1.38
C CYS A 17 -37.49 -29.89 -0.14
N ARG A 18 -37.10 -28.84 -0.88
CA ARG A 18 -36.61 -29.03 -2.24
C ARG A 18 -35.20 -29.57 -2.11
N ALA A 19 -34.96 -30.77 -2.66
CA ALA A 19 -33.61 -31.24 -2.91
C ALA A 19 -32.85 -30.16 -3.70
N GLN A 20 -31.74 -29.68 -3.16
CA GLN A 20 -30.81 -28.85 -3.93
C GLN A 20 -30.11 -29.76 -4.94
N GLU A 21 -30.36 -29.50 -6.22
CA GLU A 21 -29.61 -30.12 -7.31
C GLU A 21 -28.30 -29.33 -7.49
N ILE A 22 -27.16 -29.93 -7.14
CA ILE A 22 -25.85 -29.35 -7.42
C ILE A 22 -25.52 -29.68 -8.88
N ARG A 23 -25.47 -28.65 -9.73
CA ARG A 23 -25.11 -28.78 -11.15
C ARG A 23 -23.67 -28.31 -11.34
N GLY A 24 -22.80 -29.21 -11.78
CA GLY A 24 -21.42 -28.90 -12.16
C GLY A 24 -21.22 -29.00 -13.67
N LEU A 25 -20.34 -28.16 -14.23
CA LEU A 25 -19.93 -28.18 -15.63
C LEU A 25 -18.60 -28.92 -15.76
N VAL A 26 -18.58 -30.04 -16.49
CA VAL A 26 -17.35 -30.79 -16.79
C VAL A 26 -17.03 -30.59 -18.26
N ARG A 27 -15.89 -29.95 -18.56
CA ARG A 27 -15.42 -29.81 -19.95
C ARG A 27 -14.51 -30.98 -20.29
N ILE A 28 -15.03 -31.93 -21.06
CA ILE A 28 -14.23 -33.01 -21.64
C ILE A 28 -13.74 -32.52 -23.01
N VAL A 29 -12.43 -32.33 -23.15
CA VAL A 29 -11.83 -31.98 -24.44
C VAL A 29 -11.29 -33.26 -25.06
N ASP A 30 -11.89 -33.65 -26.17
CA ASP A 30 -11.32 -34.63 -27.09
C ASP A 30 -10.98 -33.92 -28.40
N GLY A 31 -10.06 -34.45 -29.19
CA GLY A 31 -9.42 -33.82 -30.36
C GLY A 31 -10.33 -33.39 -31.53
N GLY A 32 -11.64 -33.26 -31.35
CA GLY A 32 -12.59 -32.69 -32.29
C GLY A 32 -13.79 -32.07 -31.56
N THR A 33 -14.14 -30.83 -31.94
CA THR A 33 -15.31 -30.02 -31.53
C THR A 33 -15.83 -30.22 -30.09
N SER A 34 -15.45 -29.31 -29.18
CA SER A 34 -15.91 -29.29 -27.79
C SER A 34 -17.40 -28.93 -27.64
N GLN A 35 -18.17 -29.76 -26.92
CA GLN A 35 -19.51 -29.42 -26.41
C GLN A 35 -19.59 -29.81 -24.92
N PRO A 36 -20.22 -28.99 -24.05
CA PRO A 36 -20.27 -29.23 -22.61
C PRO A 36 -21.18 -30.43 -22.25
N ALA A 37 -20.73 -31.26 -21.29
CA ALA A 37 -21.57 -32.26 -20.63
C ALA A 37 -21.92 -31.78 -19.20
N SER A 38 -23.05 -32.23 -18.67
CA SER A 38 -23.51 -31.83 -17.32
C SER A 38 -23.36 -32.97 -16.31
N LEU A 39 -22.88 -32.63 -15.12
CA LEU A 39 -22.80 -33.51 -13.96
C LEU A 39 -23.87 -33.09 -12.95
N SER A 40 -24.71 -34.04 -12.52
CA SER A 40 -25.72 -33.82 -11.49
C SER A 40 -25.49 -34.80 -10.33
N ILE A 41 -25.43 -34.24 -9.11
CA ILE A 41 -25.37 -35.02 -7.87
C ILE A 41 -26.72 -34.80 -7.17
N VAL A 42 -27.48 -35.87 -6.98
CA VAL A 42 -28.83 -35.80 -6.41
C VAL A 42 -28.84 -36.46 -5.03
N GLY A 43 -29.18 -35.67 -4.01
CA GLY A 43 -29.47 -36.12 -2.65
C GLY A 43 -28.53 -35.53 -1.60
N ALA A 44 -28.96 -34.46 -0.92
CA ALA A 44 -28.38 -34.04 0.36
C ALA A 44 -29.44 -33.28 1.19
N ASP A 45 -29.88 -33.88 2.29
CA ASP A 45 -30.36 -33.16 3.47
C ASP A 45 -29.21 -33.15 4.51
N SER A 46 -29.21 -32.18 5.43
CA SER A 46 -28.15 -31.92 6.43
C SER A 46 -27.63 -33.18 7.14
N LEU A 47 -26.30 -33.36 7.17
CA LEU A 47 -25.63 -34.51 7.79
C LEU A 47 -25.35 -34.29 9.28
N GLY A 48 -25.70 -35.28 10.10
CA GLY A 48 -25.18 -35.44 11.46
C GLY A 48 -23.92 -36.30 11.49
N GLU A 49 -23.03 -36.03 12.44
CA GLU A 49 -21.74 -36.70 12.61
C GLU A 49 -21.91 -38.23 12.70
N GLY A 50 -21.15 -39.00 11.90
CA GLY A 50 -21.13 -40.47 11.95
C GLY A 50 -22.09 -41.23 11.04
N THR A 51 -22.78 -40.57 10.09
CA THR A 51 -23.66 -41.27 9.13
C THR A 51 -23.03 -41.49 7.75
N THR A 52 -23.19 -42.70 7.21
CA THR A 52 -22.83 -43.08 5.83
C THR A 52 -24.10 -43.17 5.00
N LYS A 53 -24.18 -42.44 3.88
CA LYS A 53 -25.27 -42.58 2.91
C LYS A 53 -24.74 -42.82 1.48
N PRO A 54 -25.46 -43.59 0.65
CA PRO A 54 -25.15 -43.76 -0.75
C PRO A 54 -25.49 -42.48 -1.53
N TYR A 55 -24.63 -42.10 -2.48
CA TYR A 55 -24.89 -41.01 -3.43
C TYR A 55 -25.04 -41.59 -4.84
N ARG A 56 -25.87 -40.94 -5.64
CA ARG A 56 -26.07 -41.26 -7.05
C ARG A 56 -25.35 -40.22 -7.91
N ILE A 57 -24.47 -40.68 -8.80
CA ILE A 57 -23.74 -39.80 -9.73
C ILE A 57 -24.23 -40.12 -11.13
N ILE A 58 -24.87 -39.13 -11.75
CA ILE A 58 -25.43 -39.26 -13.10
C ILE A 58 -24.62 -38.37 -14.05
N LEU A 59 -24.01 -39.00 -15.04
CA LEU A 59 -23.30 -38.33 -16.13
C LEU A 59 -24.22 -38.21 -17.33
N THR A 60 -24.47 -37.00 -17.81
CA THR A 60 -25.35 -36.78 -18.98
C THR A 60 -24.53 -36.30 -20.16
N SER A 61 -24.54 -37.05 -21.25
CA SER A 61 -23.88 -36.68 -22.50
C SER A 61 -24.58 -35.49 -23.18
N PRO A 62 -23.92 -34.79 -24.12
CA PRO A 62 -24.54 -33.72 -24.91
C PRO A 62 -25.75 -34.18 -25.74
N THR A 63 -25.88 -35.47 -26.04
CA THR A 63 -27.02 -36.06 -26.76
C THR A 63 -28.18 -36.46 -25.84
N GLY A 64 -28.08 -36.17 -24.53
CA GLY A 64 -29.10 -36.51 -23.53
C GLY A 64 -29.00 -37.93 -22.98
N THR A 65 -27.94 -38.68 -23.31
CA THR A 65 -27.74 -40.04 -22.81
C THR A 65 -27.18 -39.99 -21.40
N THR A 66 -27.91 -40.51 -20.41
CA THR A 66 -27.46 -40.58 -19.01
C THR A 66 -26.78 -41.92 -18.70
N ALA A 67 -25.59 -41.88 -18.14
CA ALA A 67 -24.91 -43.02 -17.54
C ALA A 67 -24.92 -42.88 -16.01
N ASP A 68 -25.48 -43.87 -15.34
CA ASP A 68 -25.45 -43.97 -13.88
C ASP A 68 -24.19 -44.74 -13.48
N VAL A 69 -23.24 -44.06 -12.85
CA VAL A 69 -21.96 -44.65 -12.46
C VAL A 69 -21.88 -44.91 -10.96
N SER A 70 -23.03 -44.92 -10.27
CA SER A 70 -23.08 -45.19 -8.84
C SER A 70 -22.87 -46.67 -8.54
N GLU A 71 -21.60 -47.07 -8.41
CA GLU A 71 -21.23 -48.19 -7.54
C GLU A 71 -20.55 -47.64 -6.28
N THR A 72 -20.95 -48.17 -5.14
CA THR A 72 -20.66 -47.71 -3.77
C THR A 72 -19.21 -47.26 -3.56
N ALA A 73 -18.92 -45.97 -3.76
CA ALA A 73 -17.62 -45.41 -3.41
C ALA A 73 -17.52 -45.25 -1.88
N ARG A 74 -16.61 -46.00 -1.25
CA ARG A 74 -16.18 -45.76 0.14
C ARG A 74 -14.84 -45.03 0.12
N PHE A 75 -14.78 -43.89 0.78
CA PHE A 75 -13.54 -43.13 0.95
C PHE A 75 -12.89 -43.53 2.28
N SER A 76 -11.59 -43.84 2.28
CA SER A 76 -10.77 -43.89 3.49
C SER A 76 -9.60 -42.92 3.37
N ALA A 77 -9.44 -42.04 4.34
CA ALA A 77 -8.24 -41.20 4.47
C ALA A 77 -7.25 -41.88 5.43
N SER A 78 -6.00 -42.05 5.01
CA SER A 78 -4.90 -42.42 5.92
C SER A 78 -3.82 -41.33 5.90
N ARG A 79 -3.30 -40.95 7.08
CA ARG A 79 -2.11 -40.10 7.19
C ARG A 79 -0.88 -40.92 6.80
N GLY A 80 -0.10 -40.36 5.88
CA GLY A 80 1.12 -40.95 5.32
C GLY A 80 1.05 -40.92 3.80
N SER A 81 2.09 -40.39 3.17
CA SER A 81 2.23 -40.30 1.71
C SER A 81 1.95 -41.65 1.04
N ALA A 82 0.74 -41.86 0.55
CA ALA A 82 0.42 -42.97 -0.33
C ALA A 82 0.69 -42.55 -1.77
N SER A 83 1.90 -42.80 -2.23
CA SER A 83 2.18 -42.94 -3.65
C SER A 83 1.53 -44.22 -4.17
N GLY A 84 0.58 -44.09 -5.10
CA GLY A 84 0.11 -45.20 -5.94
C GLY A 84 -1.23 -45.80 -5.53
N LEU A 85 -2.34 -45.18 -5.95
CA LEU A 85 -3.61 -45.89 -6.10
C LEU A 85 -3.78 -46.24 -7.59
N THR A 86 -3.63 -47.50 -7.94
CA THR A 86 -3.90 -48.01 -9.30
C THR A 86 -5.27 -48.65 -9.31
N ILE A 87 -6.21 -48.08 -10.07
CA ILE A 87 -7.56 -48.65 -10.25
C ILE A 87 -7.55 -49.44 -11.57
N THR A 88 -7.85 -50.74 -11.48
CA THR A 88 -8.04 -51.60 -12.65
C THR A 88 -9.52 -51.91 -12.83
N PRO A 89 -10.10 -51.75 -14.04
CA PRO A 89 -11.52 -52.03 -14.27
C PRO A 89 -11.88 -53.50 -13.98
N GLY A 90 -12.99 -53.74 -13.26
CA GLY A 90 -13.63 -55.05 -13.16
C GLY A 90 -13.25 -55.95 -11.98
N LYS A 91 -12.58 -55.45 -10.93
CA LYS A 91 -12.41 -56.22 -9.67
C LYS A 91 -12.80 -55.39 -8.44
N PRO A 92 -13.56 -55.98 -7.47
CA PRO A 92 -13.90 -55.29 -6.24
C PRO A 92 -12.66 -55.09 -5.34
N ILE A 93 -12.52 -53.88 -4.80
CA ILE A 93 -11.45 -53.50 -3.86
C ILE A 93 -11.97 -53.71 -2.44
N ASN A 94 -11.29 -54.53 -1.65
CA ASN A 94 -11.65 -54.82 -0.27
C ASN A 94 -10.61 -54.22 0.68
N LEU A 95 -11.01 -53.27 1.53
CA LEU A 95 -10.16 -52.67 2.56
C LEU A 95 -10.87 -52.79 3.91
N THR A 96 -10.42 -53.72 4.75
CA THR A 96 -10.86 -53.87 6.14
C THR A 96 -9.80 -53.38 7.12
N ASN A 97 -10.28 -52.60 8.08
CA ASN A 97 -9.71 -52.23 9.39
C ASN A 97 -8.66 -51.11 9.47
N ALA A 98 -9.12 -49.91 9.81
CA ALA A 98 -8.49 -49.07 10.82
C ALA A 98 -9.55 -48.15 11.46
N SER A 99 -9.79 -48.33 12.76
CA SER A 99 -10.55 -47.38 13.59
C SER A 99 -9.63 -46.22 13.98
N ASN A 100 -10.00 -44.99 13.65
CA ASN A 100 -9.46 -43.79 14.30
C ASN A 100 -10.48 -42.65 14.28
N THR A 101 -10.57 -41.98 15.42
CA THR A 101 -11.44 -40.83 15.70
C THR A 101 -10.98 -39.61 14.90
N VAL A 102 -11.89 -39.00 14.14
CA VAL A 102 -11.66 -37.73 13.42
C VAL A 102 -12.06 -36.57 14.34
N ARG A 103 -11.18 -35.57 14.54
CA ARG A 103 -11.57 -34.25 15.07
C ARG A 103 -11.89 -33.33 13.90
N GLY A 104 -12.91 -32.49 14.05
CA GLY A 104 -13.70 -31.82 13.01
C GLY A 104 -13.04 -30.80 12.06
N ASP A 105 -11.72 -30.82 11.84
CA ASP A 105 -11.05 -29.81 10.99
C ASP A 105 -10.09 -30.36 9.89
N ASP A 106 -9.98 -31.68 9.69
CA ASP A 106 -9.07 -32.22 8.65
C ASP A 106 -9.78 -32.37 7.28
N ARG A 107 -9.27 -31.70 6.23
CA ARG A 107 -9.70 -31.88 4.83
C ARG A 107 -8.58 -32.37 3.92
N ILE A 108 -8.93 -33.28 3.00
CA ILE A 108 -8.08 -33.88 1.96
C ILE A 108 -7.80 -32.82 0.89
N THR A 109 -6.53 -32.45 0.69
CA THR A 109 -6.11 -31.36 -0.21
C THR A 109 -5.60 -31.80 -1.58
N THR A 110 -5.50 -33.10 -1.89
CA THR A 110 -5.13 -33.53 -3.25
C THR A 110 -5.59 -34.95 -3.57
N LEU A 111 -6.20 -35.14 -4.74
CA LEU A 111 -6.44 -36.44 -5.37
C LEU A 111 -5.66 -36.47 -6.69
N ARG A 112 -4.74 -37.43 -6.83
CA ARG A 112 -4.13 -37.77 -8.13
C ARG A 112 -4.64 -39.13 -8.57
N ALA A 113 -5.27 -39.19 -9.74
CA ALA A 113 -5.57 -40.43 -10.43
C ALA A 113 -4.63 -40.56 -11.64
N THR A 114 -3.88 -41.65 -11.71
CA THR A 114 -3.03 -41.95 -12.87
C THR A 114 -3.73 -43.00 -13.74
N TYR A 115 -4.10 -42.62 -14.96
CA TYR A 115 -4.65 -43.54 -15.96
C TYR A 115 -3.49 -44.13 -16.80
N GLN A 116 -3.32 -45.45 -16.76
CA GLN A 116 -2.14 -46.13 -17.33
C GLN A 116 -2.13 -46.31 -18.86
N THR A 117 -3.16 -45.86 -19.60
CA THR A 117 -3.28 -46.13 -21.05
C THR A 117 -3.28 -44.88 -21.95
N LEU A 118 -3.08 -43.68 -21.41
CA LEU A 118 -2.97 -42.45 -22.20
C LEU A 118 -1.59 -41.81 -21.99
N SER A 119 -0.84 -41.58 -23.06
CA SER A 119 0.51 -41.01 -23.08
C SER A 119 0.58 -39.52 -22.70
N THR A 120 -0.49 -38.96 -22.14
CA THR A 120 -0.55 -37.55 -21.72
C THR A 120 -1.09 -37.45 -20.29
N SER A 121 -0.29 -36.89 -19.41
CA SER A 121 -0.73 -36.47 -18.08
C SER A 121 -1.84 -35.42 -18.22
N ARG A 122 -3.02 -35.67 -17.65
CA ARG A 122 -4.12 -34.69 -17.61
C ARG A 122 -4.28 -34.17 -16.19
N GLU A 123 -4.34 -32.84 -16.06
CA GLU A 123 -4.58 -32.16 -14.80
C GLU A 123 -6.09 -32.15 -14.49
N ILE A 124 -6.47 -32.65 -13.32
CA ILE A 124 -7.85 -32.57 -12.83
C ILE A 124 -7.97 -31.27 -12.05
N VAL A 125 -8.70 -30.31 -12.62
CA VAL A 125 -8.98 -29.04 -11.99
C VAL A 125 -10.26 -29.18 -11.17
N LEU A 126 -10.14 -29.17 -9.84
CA LEU A 126 -11.29 -29.10 -8.94
C LEU A 126 -11.73 -27.62 -8.86
N THR A 127 -12.90 -27.33 -9.40
CA THR A 127 -13.60 -26.05 -9.19
C THR A 127 -14.44 -26.14 -7.93
N ASP A 128 -14.34 -25.13 -7.06
CA ASP A 128 -15.36 -24.92 -6.04
C ASP A 128 -16.65 -24.46 -6.74
N ALA A 129 -17.69 -25.29 -6.68
CA ALA A 129 -18.98 -25.03 -7.33
C ALA A 129 -19.71 -23.79 -6.78
N THR A 130 -19.28 -23.26 -5.63
CA THR A 130 -19.89 -22.10 -4.97
C THR A 130 -19.25 -20.78 -5.41
N THR A 131 -17.96 -20.79 -5.74
CA THR A 131 -17.22 -19.58 -6.12
C THR A 131 -16.85 -19.55 -7.61
N GLY A 132 -16.86 -20.70 -8.30
CA GLY A 132 -16.49 -20.79 -9.72
C GLY A 132 -15.00 -20.59 -9.99
N TYR A 133 -14.15 -20.56 -8.96
CA TYR A 133 -12.74 -20.19 -9.10
C TYR A 133 -11.78 -21.38 -8.99
N VAL A 134 -10.77 -21.36 -9.86
CA VAL A 134 -9.71 -22.35 -9.97
C VAL A 134 -8.43 -21.74 -9.40
N ALA A 135 -7.83 -22.40 -8.40
CA ALA A 135 -6.45 -22.11 -8.05
C ALA A 135 -5.56 -22.53 -9.21
N VAL A 136 -4.85 -21.57 -9.81
CA VAL A 136 -3.91 -21.83 -10.90
C VAL A 136 -2.52 -21.69 -10.32
N ALA A 137 -1.79 -22.80 -10.27
CA ALA A 137 -0.39 -22.78 -9.86
C ALA A 137 0.43 -21.92 -10.84
N PRO A 138 1.39 -21.11 -10.36
CA PRO A 138 2.34 -20.45 -11.24
C PRO A 138 3.07 -21.49 -12.08
N ARG A 139 3.30 -21.21 -13.35
CA ARG A 139 3.96 -22.15 -14.28
C ARG A 139 4.96 -21.43 -15.16
N LEU A 140 5.85 -22.18 -15.78
CA LEU A 140 6.75 -21.61 -16.78
C LEU A 140 5.98 -21.26 -18.06
N VAL A 141 6.44 -20.19 -18.72
CA VAL A 141 5.99 -19.79 -20.05
C VAL A 141 6.31 -20.89 -21.07
N ASN A 142 5.34 -21.22 -21.92
CA ASN A 142 5.46 -22.20 -23.00
C ASN A 142 5.26 -21.54 -24.39
N ALA A 143 5.41 -22.33 -25.46
CA ALA A 143 5.30 -21.81 -26.84
C ALA A 143 3.94 -21.20 -27.17
N ALA A 144 2.84 -21.69 -26.59
CA ALA A 144 1.51 -21.13 -26.81
C ALA A 144 1.37 -19.74 -26.16
N ASP A 145 1.98 -19.55 -24.98
CA ASP A 145 2.02 -18.24 -24.33
C ASP A 145 2.82 -17.24 -25.16
N ILE A 146 3.99 -17.65 -25.67
CA ILE A 146 4.84 -16.78 -26.50
C ILE A 146 4.11 -16.39 -27.79
N ASN A 147 3.40 -17.33 -28.43
CA ASN A 147 2.61 -17.02 -29.62
C ASN A 147 1.48 -16.02 -29.33
N ARG A 148 0.92 -16.05 -28.12
CA ARG A 148 -0.14 -15.14 -27.70
C ARG A 148 0.40 -13.79 -27.19
N TRP A 149 1.53 -13.82 -26.51
CA TRP A 149 2.21 -12.70 -25.87
C TRP A 149 3.70 -12.73 -26.24
N PRO A 150 4.08 -12.17 -27.41
CA PRO A 150 5.43 -12.26 -27.96
C PRO A 150 6.54 -11.67 -27.07
N GLN A 151 6.19 -10.87 -26.06
CA GLN A 151 7.11 -10.33 -25.08
C GLN A 151 7.59 -11.36 -24.04
N MET A 152 6.88 -12.48 -23.88
CA MET A 152 7.24 -13.54 -22.97
C MET A 152 8.31 -14.45 -23.59
N LYS A 153 9.12 -15.10 -22.76
CA LYS A 153 10.13 -16.07 -23.22
C LYS A 153 10.16 -17.32 -22.35
N THR A 154 10.67 -18.42 -22.91
CA THR A 154 10.95 -19.65 -22.14
C THR A 154 11.84 -19.34 -20.94
N GLY A 155 11.46 -19.84 -19.77
CA GLY A 155 12.15 -19.57 -18.49
C GLY A 155 11.53 -18.44 -17.67
N ASP A 156 10.62 -17.66 -18.25
CA ASP A 156 9.75 -16.77 -17.50
C ASP A 156 8.67 -17.56 -16.73
N LEU A 157 8.12 -16.95 -15.69
CA LEU A 157 7.02 -17.47 -14.89
C LEU A 157 5.73 -16.70 -15.22
N ILE A 158 4.61 -17.39 -15.39
CA ILE A 158 3.29 -16.80 -15.59
C ILE A 158 2.37 -17.09 -14.41
N VAL A 159 1.59 -16.09 -14.02
CA VAL A 159 0.68 -16.10 -12.87
C VAL A 159 -0.71 -15.64 -13.32
N GLU A 160 -1.61 -16.60 -13.54
CA GLU A 160 -2.91 -16.36 -14.21
C GLU A 160 -4.11 -16.27 -13.25
N GLY A 161 -3.93 -16.54 -11.96
CA GLY A 161 -5.00 -16.57 -10.96
C GLY A 161 -4.48 -16.76 -9.52
N ALA A 162 -5.39 -16.96 -8.55
CA ALA A 162 -4.97 -17.28 -7.19
C ALA A 162 -4.17 -18.58 -7.14
N THR A 163 -3.19 -18.61 -6.25
CA THR A 163 -2.55 -19.87 -5.85
C THR A 163 -3.34 -20.56 -4.73
N PHE A 164 -4.13 -19.82 -3.95
CA PHE A 164 -5.04 -20.34 -2.94
C PHE A 164 -6.33 -19.51 -2.86
N VAL A 165 -7.48 -20.19 -2.76
CA VAL A 165 -8.78 -19.56 -2.50
C VAL A 165 -9.01 -19.55 -1.00
N VAL A 166 -9.24 -18.37 -0.40
CA VAL A 166 -9.70 -18.29 0.99
C VAL A 166 -11.21 -18.51 0.98
N ALA A 167 -11.67 -19.61 1.61
CA ALA A 167 -13.09 -19.93 1.67
C ALA A 167 -13.87 -18.77 2.34
N ASN A 168 -15.04 -18.44 1.79
CA ASN A 168 -16.01 -17.43 2.26
C ASN A 168 -15.84 -15.97 1.80
N GLN A 169 -14.87 -15.64 0.94
CA GLN A 169 -14.80 -14.27 0.36
C GLN A 169 -14.83 -14.21 -1.18
N GLY A 170 -14.79 -15.35 -1.88
CA GLY A 170 -14.81 -15.36 -3.36
C GLY A 170 -13.58 -14.68 -3.97
N ASP A 171 -12.49 -14.61 -3.21
CA ASP A 171 -11.40 -13.69 -3.45
C ASP A 171 -10.03 -14.38 -3.52
N TYR A 172 -9.11 -13.78 -4.30
CA TYR A 172 -7.83 -14.37 -4.68
C TYR A 172 -6.69 -13.97 -3.72
N SER A 173 -5.93 -14.94 -3.21
CA SER A 173 -4.62 -14.69 -2.59
C SER A 173 -3.54 -15.36 -3.44
N ILE A 174 -2.52 -14.60 -3.82
CA ILE A 174 -1.33 -15.15 -4.48
C ILE A 174 -0.23 -15.26 -3.45
N GLN A 175 0.33 -16.45 -3.32
CA GLN A 175 1.59 -16.69 -2.64
C GLN A 175 2.52 -17.44 -3.59
N ILE A 176 3.48 -16.72 -4.14
CA ILE A 176 4.57 -17.32 -4.91
C ILE A 176 5.74 -17.48 -3.95
N ARG A 177 5.88 -18.67 -3.38
CA ARG A 177 6.99 -18.98 -2.47
C ARG A 177 8.00 -19.87 -3.16
N SER A 178 9.24 -19.40 -3.32
CA SER A 178 10.31 -20.26 -3.84
C SER A 178 10.55 -21.52 -2.98
N SER A 179 10.17 -21.52 -1.71
CA SER A 179 10.25 -22.71 -0.84
C SER A 179 9.17 -23.76 -1.12
N GLN A 180 8.13 -23.44 -1.90
CA GLN A 180 7.18 -24.44 -2.37
C GLN A 180 7.82 -25.25 -3.48
N THR A 181 7.70 -26.58 -3.41
CA THR A 181 8.27 -27.55 -4.35
C THR A 181 7.87 -27.34 -5.81
N ASN A 182 6.92 -26.45 -6.09
CA ASN A 182 6.35 -26.20 -7.42
C ASN A 182 6.65 -24.80 -7.97
N VAL A 183 7.41 -23.94 -7.27
CA VAL A 183 7.85 -22.65 -7.84
C VAL A 183 9.29 -22.79 -8.32
N PRO A 184 9.56 -22.71 -9.64
CA PRO A 184 10.90 -22.88 -10.17
C PRO A 184 11.83 -21.75 -9.71
N THR A 185 13.10 -22.06 -9.47
CA THR A 185 14.14 -21.06 -9.26
C THR A 185 14.34 -20.25 -10.53
N LEU A 186 14.11 -18.94 -10.44
CA LEU A 186 14.24 -18.02 -11.56
C LEU A 186 15.71 -17.67 -11.79
N GLN A 187 16.11 -17.64 -13.05
CA GLN A 187 17.44 -17.21 -13.47
C GLN A 187 17.50 -15.68 -13.57
N PRO A 188 18.70 -15.06 -13.47
CA PRO A 188 18.88 -13.65 -13.76
C PRO A 188 18.25 -13.24 -15.10
N GLY A 189 17.51 -12.13 -15.10
CA GLY A 189 16.78 -11.62 -16.27
C GLY A 189 15.52 -12.38 -16.65
N ALA A 190 15.06 -13.36 -15.86
CA ALA A 190 13.73 -13.94 -16.00
C ALA A 190 12.63 -12.94 -15.58
N THR A 191 11.45 -13.07 -16.16
CA THR A 191 10.28 -12.25 -15.83
C THR A 191 9.20 -13.08 -15.15
N VAL A 192 8.60 -12.54 -14.10
CA VAL A 192 7.33 -12.99 -13.52
C VAL A 192 6.22 -12.14 -14.10
N TRP A 193 5.42 -12.74 -14.97
CA TRP A 193 4.26 -12.15 -15.62
C TRP A 193 3.02 -12.37 -14.76
N VAL A 194 2.44 -11.29 -14.25
CA VAL A 194 1.24 -11.31 -13.41
C VAL A 194 0.06 -10.78 -14.21
N LYS A 195 -0.98 -11.61 -14.34
CA LYS A 195 -2.15 -11.25 -15.13
C LYS A 195 -2.91 -10.10 -14.47
N GLY A 196 -3.44 -9.19 -15.28
CA GLY A 196 -4.37 -8.18 -14.82
C GLY A 196 -5.61 -8.83 -14.19
N ALA A 197 -5.80 -8.58 -12.90
CA ALA A 197 -6.93 -9.04 -12.11
C ALA A 197 -6.94 -8.32 -10.75
N ARG A 198 -8.01 -8.55 -9.97
CA ARG A 198 -8.08 -8.14 -8.57
C ARG A 198 -7.64 -9.27 -7.66
N TYR A 199 -6.76 -8.96 -6.73
CA TYR A 199 -6.24 -9.85 -5.69
C TYR A 199 -6.52 -9.23 -4.31
N ILE A 200 -6.80 -10.05 -3.30
CA ILE A 200 -6.80 -9.57 -1.91
C ILE A 200 -5.35 -9.34 -1.49
N ASN A 201 -4.55 -10.41 -1.46
CA ASN A 201 -3.16 -10.34 -1.04
C ASN A 201 -2.27 -10.85 -2.16
N PHE A 202 -1.07 -10.28 -2.23
CA PHE A 202 -0.04 -10.75 -3.15
C PHE A 202 1.27 -10.87 -2.39
N THR A 203 1.80 -12.08 -2.26
CA THR A 203 3.10 -12.34 -1.65
C THR A 203 4.04 -12.94 -2.67
N LEU A 204 5.18 -12.28 -2.87
CA LEU A 204 6.28 -12.74 -3.71
C LEU A 204 7.50 -13.02 -2.84
N GLN A 205 7.92 -14.27 -2.76
CA GLN A 205 9.11 -14.68 -2.02
C GLN A 205 10.14 -15.26 -2.98
N LEU A 206 11.28 -14.55 -3.10
CA LEU A 206 12.35 -14.83 -4.05
C LEU A 206 13.63 -15.35 -3.37
N ASN A 207 13.53 -15.91 -2.16
CA ASN A 207 14.68 -16.32 -1.34
C ASN A 207 15.68 -17.24 -2.06
N GLN A 208 15.21 -18.10 -2.98
CA GLN A 208 16.03 -19.01 -3.78
C GLN A 208 16.42 -18.45 -5.15
N SER A 209 15.79 -17.37 -5.61
CA SER A 209 16.04 -16.74 -6.91
C SER A 209 16.88 -15.48 -6.73
N ARG A 210 18.05 -15.62 -6.09
CA ARG A 210 18.95 -14.49 -5.82
C ARG A 210 19.76 -14.16 -7.06
N VAL A 211 19.76 -12.89 -7.45
CA VAL A 211 20.53 -12.41 -8.59
C VAL A 211 21.85 -11.81 -8.11
N PRO A 212 23.01 -12.26 -8.61
CA PRO A 212 24.29 -11.64 -8.31
C PRO A 212 24.37 -10.18 -8.77
N VAL A 213 25.10 -9.35 -8.03
CA VAL A 213 25.35 -7.95 -8.40
C VAL A 213 25.93 -7.87 -9.82
N GLY A 214 25.40 -6.96 -10.64
CA GLY A 214 25.83 -6.75 -12.02
C GLY A 214 25.15 -7.65 -13.06
N GLN A 215 24.36 -8.63 -12.64
CA GLN A 215 23.52 -9.41 -13.55
C GLN A 215 22.15 -8.75 -13.76
N PRO A 216 21.44 -9.05 -14.87
CA PRO A 216 20.09 -8.53 -15.09
C PRO A 216 19.13 -8.96 -13.97
N PRO A 217 18.36 -8.03 -13.39
CA PRO A 217 17.45 -8.36 -12.28
C PRO A 217 16.29 -9.22 -12.76
N ILE A 218 15.69 -9.98 -11.84
CA ILE A 218 14.38 -10.60 -12.07
C ILE A 218 13.35 -9.49 -12.25
N GLN A 219 12.57 -9.57 -13.31
CA GLN A 219 11.51 -8.61 -13.58
C GLN A 219 10.19 -9.15 -13.02
N VAL A 220 9.33 -8.28 -12.51
CA VAL A 220 7.95 -8.60 -12.13
C VAL A 220 7.05 -7.57 -12.80
N ARG A 221 6.21 -8.02 -13.72
CA ARG A 221 5.46 -7.17 -14.66
C ARG A 221 4.01 -7.60 -14.74
N ASN A 222 3.10 -6.64 -14.88
CA ASN A 222 1.72 -6.93 -15.24
C ASN A 222 1.60 -7.25 -16.75
N TYR A 223 0.58 -8.03 -17.13
CA TYR A 223 0.16 -8.22 -18.51
C TYR A 223 -1.35 -8.44 -18.57
N ASP A 224 -1.99 -8.15 -19.70
CA ASP A 224 -3.44 -8.38 -19.91
C ASP A 224 -4.30 -7.67 -18.82
N GLY A 225 -3.98 -6.40 -18.56
CA GLY A 225 -4.68 -5.53 -17.61
C GLY A 225 -3.86 -5.03 -16.41
N GLN A 226 -4.57 -4.40 -15.48
CA GLN A 226 -4.05 -3.89 -14.20
C GLN A 226 -4.09 -4.96 -13.12
N VAL A 227 -3.04 -5.02 -12.31
CA VAL A 227 -2.99 -5.82 -11.09
C VAL A 227 -3.49 -4.95 -9.93
N GLU A 228 -4.75 -5.14 -9.51
CA GLU A 228 -5.32 -4.50 -8.33
C GLU A 228 -5.11 -5.38 -7.10
N ILE A 229 -4.53 -4.85 -6.02
CA ILE A 229 -4.33 -5.56 -4.75
C ILE A 229 -5.08 -4.81 -3.66
N GLN A 230 -6.01 -5.47 -2.97
CA GLN A 230 -6.87 -4.81 -1.98
C GLN A 230 -6.21 -4.67 -0.61
N ASN A 231 -5.55 -5.72 -0.12
CA ASN A 231 -4.93 -5.72 1.20
C ASN A 231 -3.46 -5.37 1.08
N THR A 232 -2.57 -6.35 0.95
CA THR A 232 -1.13 -6.08 1.03
C THR A 232 -0.37 -6.79 -0.07
N LEU A 233 0.58 -6.06 -0.66
CA LEU A 233 1.67 -6.57 -1.48
C LEU A 233 2.90 -6.79 -0.60
N THR A 234 3.42 -8.01 -0.57
CA THR A 234 4.56 -8.39 0.26
C THR A 234 5.69 -8.95 -0.61
N LEU A 235 6.89 -8.38 -0.50
CA LEU A 235 8.12 -8.92 -1.10
C LEU A 235 9.02 -9.50 -0.01
N LEU A 236 9.42 -10.76 -0.16
CA LEU A 236 10.25 -11.48 0.80
C LEU A 236 11.57 -11.95 0.17
N GLY A 237 12.68 -11.60 0.82
CA GLY A 237 14.04 -12.07 0.55
C GLY A 237 14.53 -11.97 -0.89
N ALA A 238 14.01 -10.99 -1.63
CA ALA A 238 14.43 -10.68 -2.98
C ALA A 238 15.82 -10.02 -3.01
N GLN A 239 16.65 -10.44 -3.97
CA GLN A 239 17.97 -9.86 -4.23
C GLN A 239 18.14 -9.68 -5.73
N GLY A 240 18.24 -8.43 -6.19
CA GLY A 240 18.32 -8.09 -7.62
C GLY A 240 16.99 -8.30 -8.35
N ALA A 241 15.95 -7.55 -7.98
CA ALA A 241 14.64 -7.63 -8.62
C ALA A 241 14.07 -6.24 -8.94
N LYS A 242 13.31 -6.16 -10.02
CA LYS A 242 12.60 -4.96 -10.47
C LYS A 242 11.11 -5.26 -10.61
N ILE A 243 10.29 -4.54 -9.86
CA ILE A 243 8.84 -4.65 -9.91
C ILE A 243 8.29 -3.37 -10.54
N SER A 244 7.58 -3.51 -11.65
CA SER A 244 7.19 -2.36 -12.48
C SER A 244 5.80 -2.53 -13.07
N GLY A 245 5.01 -1.46 -13.00
CA GLY A 245 3.74 -1.30 -13.72
C GLY A 245 3.85 -0.50 -15.00
N LYS A 246 5.07 -0.22 -15.45
CA LYS A 246 5.33 0.61 -16.61
C LYS A 246 4.92 -0.12 -17.89
N TYR A 247 4.13 0.56 -18.71
CA TYR A 247 3.86 0.14 -20.08
C TYR A 247 4.99 0.56 -21.03
N GLU A 248 5.44 -0.38 -21.86
CA GLU A 248 6.49 -0.18 -22.85
C GLU A 248 5.97 -0.55 -24.24
N ALA A 249 5.61 0.47 -25.04
CA ALA A 249 4.94 0.26 -26.33
C ALA A 249 5.76 -0.58 -27.33
N THR A 250 7.08 -0.47 -27.32
CA THR A 250 7.97 -1.19 -28.24
C THR A 250 8.00 -2.69 -27.97
N THR A 251 7.96 -3.07 -26.69
CA THR A 251 8.08 -4.46 -26.25
C THR A 251 6.72 -5.09 -25.97
N GLY A 252 5.67 -4.30 -25.78
CA GLY A 252 4.35 -4.79 -25.34
C GLY A 252 4.32 -5.21 -23.87
N VAL A 253 5.36 -4.87 -23.09
CA VAL A 253 5.40 -5.12 -21.64
C VAL A 253 4.41 -4.18 -20.94
N GLY A 254 3.64 -4.68 -19.97
CA GLY A 254 2.58 -3.93 -19.31
C GLY A 254 1.28 -3.92 -20.12
N ASP A 255 0.45 -2.91 -19.89
CA ASP A 255 -0.83 -2.75 -20.57
C ASP A 255 -1.05 -1.28 -20.99
N SER A 256 -1.49 -1.07 -22.23
CA SER A 256 -1.67 0.27 -22.80
C SER A 256 -2.79 1.07 -22.16
N ASP A 257 -3.75 0.45 -21.48
CA ASP A 257 -4.82 1.17 -20.78
C ASP A 257 -4.38 1.67 -19.39
N TYR A 258 -3.22 1.18 -18.92
CA TYR A 258 -2.69 1.39 -17.58
C TYR A 258 -1.23 1.91 -17.60
N GLN A 259 -1.00 3.02 -18.30
CA GLN A 259 0.34 3.62 -18.48
C GLN A 259 0.81 4.50 -17.30
N GLY A 260 -0.04 4.74 -16.31
CA GLY A 260 0.18 5.70 -15.23
C GLY A 260 0.40 7.10 -15.79
N HIS A 261 1.43 7.78 -15.30
CA HIS A 261 1.90 9.06 -15.87
C HIS A 261 2.92 8.87 -17.00
N GLY A 262 2.97 7.68 -17.61
CA GLY A 262 3.79 7.41 -18.78
C GLY A 262 3.58 8.46 -19.87
N LYS A 263 4.65 8.76 -20.62
CA LYS A 263 4.67 9.83 -21.65
C LYS A 263 4.36 11.23 -21.09
N GLY A 264 4.50 11.44 -19.77
CA GLY A 264 4.29 12.73 -19.11
C GLY A 264 2.83 13.09 -18.86
N SER A 265 1.91 12.12 -18.95
CA SER A 265 0.47 12.35 -18.76
C SER A 265 0.08 12.28 -17.29
N TYR A 266 0.30 13.34 -16.50
CA TYR A 266 0.05 13.29 -15.05
C TYR A 266 -1.44 13.45 -14.66
N ALA A 267 -2.23 14.12 -15.49
CA ALA A 267 -3.63 14.40 -15.22
C ALA A 267 -4.51 13.14 -15.28
N PHE A 268 -5.42 12.98 -14.32
CA PHE A 268 -6.40 11.89 -14.26
C PHE A 268 -5.81 10.48 -14.35
N THR A 269 -4.67 10.29 -13.67
CA THR A 269 -3.93 9.02 -13.65
C THR A 269 -4.35 8.05 -12.56
N THR A 270 -5.32 8.42 -11.72
CA THR A 270 -5.93 7.51 -10.73
C THR A 270 -6.55 6.30 -11.44
N GLY A 271 -6.24 5.10 -10.94
CA GLY A 271 -6.62 3.82 -11.53
C GLY A 271 -5.92 3.50 -12.85
N ARG A 272 -4.91 4.26 -13.27
CA ARG A 272 -4.23 4.08 -14.56
C ARG A 272 -2.85 3.45 -14.45
N TYR A 273 -2.39 3.02 -13.29
CA TYR A 273 -1.09 2.36 -13.16
C TYR A 273 -1.21 0.85 -13.35
N GLY A 274 -0.18 0.19 -13.90
CA GLY A 274 -0.18 -1.27 -14.08
C GLY A 274 -0.34 -2.05 -12.77
N TRP A 275 0.08 -1.46 -11.65
CA TRP A 275 -0.19 -1.95 -10.30
C TRP A 275 -0.95 -0.91 -9.50
N LEU A 276 -2.06 -1.33 -8.90
CA LEU A 276 -2.91 -0.52 -8.05
C LEU A 276 -3.11 -1.21 -6.70
N LEU A 277 -2.63 -0.61 -5.63
CA LEU A 277 -2.94 -1.04 -4.27
C LEU A 277 -4.09 -0.18 -3.75
N ASN A 278 -5.24 -0.80 -3.51
CA ASN A 278 -6.48 -0.09 -3.23
C ASN A 278 -7.32 -0.81 -2.18
N ASN A 279 -7.21 -0.34 -0.94
CA ASN A 279 -7.95 -0.89 0.19
C ASN A 279 -9.40 -0.40 0.29
N LYS A 280 -9.83 0.53 -0.58
CA LYS A 280 -11.23 1.01 -0.63
C LYS A 280 -11.76 1.49 0.73
N TYR A 281 -10.87 2.02 1.58
CA TYR A 281 -11.13 2.48 2.94
C TYR A 281 -11.69 1.39 3.88
N LEU A 282 -11.37 0.12 3.61
CA LEU A 282 -11.90 -1.02 4.37
C LEU A 282 -11.11 -1.29 5.66
N ASP A 283 -9.79 -1.07 5.66
CA ASP A 283 -8.93 -1.36 6.82
C ASP A 283 -7.78 -0.35 6.97
N LYS A 284 -7.97 0.62 7.87
CA LYS A 284 -7.01 1.70 8.13
C LYS A 284 -5.77 1.27 8.90
N THR A 285 -5.65 0.00 9.28
CA THR A 285 -4.55 -0.51 10.10
C THR A 285 -3.46 -1.21 9.28
N ARG A 286 -3.74 -1.48 8.00
CA ARG A 286 -2.84 -2.23 7.13
C ARG A 286 -1.90 -1.33 6.33
N PRO A 287 -0.63 -1.75 6.13
CA PRO A 287 0.20 -1.19 5.08
C PRO A 287 -0.19 -1.77 3.71
N ALA A 288 -0.02 -0.96 2.66
CA ALA A 288 -0.23 -1.44 1.30
C ALA A 288 0.94 -2.31 0.82
N LEU A 289 2.18 -1.85 1.00
CA LEU A 289 3.39 -2.56 0.62
C LEU A 289 4.24 -2.91 1.84
N THR A 290 4.73 -4.15 1.89
CA THR A 290 5.67 -4.63 2.91
C THR A 290 6.85 -5.33 2.27
N MET A 291 8.04 -5.17 2.87
CA MET A 291 9.25 -5.88 2.47
C MET A 291 9.97 -6.43 3.70
N ASP A 292 10.50 -7.64 3.57
CA ASP A 292 11.26 -8.29 4.64
C ASP A 292 12.22 -9.38 4.11
N GLY A 293 13.15 -9.85 4.95
CA GLY A 293 13.97 -11.03 4.68
C GLY A 293 15.34 -10.75 4.04
N GLY A 294 15.95 -9.60 4.31
CA GLY A 294 17.29 -9.25 3.80
C GLY A 294 17.26 -8.88 2.32
N VAL A 295 16.34 -7.96 1.98
CA VAL A 295 16.07 -7.50 0.63
C VAL A 295 17.14 -6.50 0.18
N ARG A 296 17.67 -6.66 -1.03
CA ARG A 296 18.66 -5.74 -1.60
C ARG A 296 18.61 -5.66 -3.13
N ASP A 297 19.14 -4.58 -3.68
CA ASP A 297 19.21 -4.32 -5.11
C ASP A 297 17.82 -4.40 -5.75
N ILE A 298 16.88 -3.64 -5.19
CA ILE A 298 15.48 -3.63 -5.64
C ILE A 298 15.13 -2.33 -6.30
N GLU A 299 14.34 -2.41 -7.36
CA GLU A 299 13.68 -1.28 -7.99
C GLU A 299 12.16 -1.47 -7.99
N TRP A 300 11.44 -0.47 -7.50
CA TRP A 300 9.99 -0.36 -7.62
C TRP A 300 9.65 0.86 -8.46
N GLU A 301 8.83 0.70 -9.49
CA GLU A 301 8.39 1.82 -10.32
C GLU A 301 6.93 1.70 -10.83
N PHE A 302 6.33 2.84 -11.17
CA PHE A 302 5.01 2.91 -11.81
C PHE A 302 3.92 2.14 -11.04
N MET A 303 3.74 2.50 -9.76
CA MET A 303 2.66 1.96 -8.93
C MET A 303 1.77 3.05 -8.36
N GLU A 304 0.51 2.70 -8.15
CA GLU A 304 -0.47 3.54 -7.44
C GLU A 304 -0.84 2.90 -6.11
N VAL A 305 -0.93 3.71 -5.06
CA VAL A 305 -1.43 3.30 -3.75
C VAL A 305 -2.49 4.29 -3.28
N LYS A 306 -3.69 3.79 -2.94
CA LYS A 306 -4.80 4.63 -2.50
C LYS A 306 -5.78 3.93 -1.57
N GLY A 307 -6.73 4.70 -1.05
CA GLY A 307 -7.94 4.15 -0.45
C GLY A 307 -7.77 3.74 1.00
N GLY A 308 -7.21 4.62 1.84
CA GLY A 308 -7.33 4.49 3.30
C GLY A 308 -6.44 3.45 3.98
N TYR A 309 -5.24 3.21 3.47
CA TYR A 309 -4.23 2.43 4.20
C TYR A 309 -3.71 3.17 5.44
N PHE A 310 -3.14 2.42 6.39
CA PHE A 310 -2.30 2.99 7.46
C PHE A 310 -1.08 3.70 6.88
N THR A 311 -0.41 3.06 5.92
CA THR A 311 0.74 3.63 5.20
C THR A 311 0.87 2.98 3.83
N ALA A 312 1.42 3.68 2.84
CA ALA A 312 1.65 3.07 1.52
C ALA A 312 2.73 2.00 1.60
N MET A 313 3.75 2.20 2.42
CA MET A 313 4.87 1.28 2.56
C MET A 313 5.29 1.18 4.01
N LEU A 314 5.50 -0.05 4.47
CA LEU A 314 6.05 -0.33 5.78
C LEU A 314 7.20 -1.31 5.67
N PHE A 315 8.43 -0.79 5.63
CA PHE A 315 9.65 -1.61 5.57
C PHE A 315 10.41 -1.48 6.88
N ASN A 316 10.00 -2.23 7.90
CA ASN A 316 10.51 -2.07 9.26
C ASN A 316 11.12 -3.35 9.87
N ALA A 317 11.52 -4.32 9.02
CA ALA A 317 12.03 -5.66 9.42
C ALA A 317 11.22 -6.27 10.58
N ARG A 318 9.93 -6.52 10.37
CA ARG A 318 9.17 -7.37 11.28
C ARG A 318 9.63 -8.80 11.06
N ASN A 319 9.92 -9.55 12.13
CA ASN A 319 10.13 -11.01 12.07
C ASN A 319 8.85 -11.74 11.62
N TYR A 320 8.38 -11.53 10.38
CA TYR A 320 7.03 -11.97 10.03
C TYR A 320 6.90 -13.49 9.91
N ASP A 321 7.96 -14.21 9.50
CA ASP A 321 7.91 -15.68 9.44
C ASP A 321 9.26 -16.31 9.10
N MET A 322 10.37 -15.67 9.49
CA MET A 322 11.68 -16.30 9.37
C MET A 322 12.13 -16.59 10.78
N ASN A 323 12.38 -17.87 11.10
CA ASN A 323 13.05 -18.34 12.33
C ASN A 323 14.49 -17.77 12.45
N ILE A 324 14.70 -16.50 12.14
CA ILE A 324 15.93 -15.76 12.40
C ILE A 324 15.92 -15.48 13.89
N PRO A 325 16.92 -15.98 14.64
CA PRO A 325 17.02 -15.75 16.06
C PRO A 325 16.88 -14.26 16.39
N THR A 326 16.00 -13.97 17.34
CA THR A 326 15.70 -12.62 17.82
C THR A 326 16.91 -11.90 18.41
N SER A 327 18.08 -12.54 18.59
CA SER A 327 19.17 -12.00 19.40
C SER A 327 20.38 -11.38 18.70
N THR A 328 20.67 -11.53 17.39
CA THR A 328 21.94 -10.93 16.85
C THR A 328 22.01 -10.58 15.35
N THR A 329 21.08 -11.03 14.50
CA THR A 329 21.28 -10.90 13.04
C THR A 329 20.66 -9.63 12.46
N TYR A 330 21.50 -8.74 11.94
CA TYR A 330 21.15 -7.58 11.13
C TYR A 330 20.49 -8.01 9.81
N LEU A 331 19.44 -7.30 9.39
CA LEU A 331 18.84 -7.48 8.06
C LEU A 331 19.04 -6.19 7.27
N PRO A 332 20.13 -6.10 6.46
CA PRO A 332 20.38 -4.92 5.67
C PRO A 332 19.32 -4.78 4.56
N PHE A 333 18.76 -3.57 4.44
CA PHE A 333 18.09 -3.10 3.23
C PHE A 333 19.10 -2.28 2.44
N GLU A 334 19.56 -2.82 1.31
CA GLU A 334 20.65 -2.22 0.54
C GLU A 334 20.22 -1.89 -0.88
N ASN A 335 20.55 -0.68 -1.35
CA ASN A 335 20.33 -0.26 -2.73
C ASN A 335 18.87 -0.44 -3.18
N ILE A 336 17.94 0.14 -2.42
CA ILE A 336 16.51 0.12 -2.73
C ILE A 336 16.12 1.41 -3.46
N ASN A 337 15.67 1.30 -4.71
CA ASN A 337 15.21 2.42 -5.51
C ASN A 337 13.69 2.35 -5.67
N ILE A 338 13.01 3.45 -5.39
CA ILE A 338 11.55 3.58 -5.44
C ILE A 338 11.25 4.88 -6.17
N HIS A 339 10.54 4.83 -7.29
CA HIS A 339 10.25 6.03 -8.05
C HIS A 339 9.00 5.94 -8.90
N ASP A 340 8.53 7.09 -9.38
CA ASP A 340 7.37 7.16 -10.27
C ASP A 340 6.10 6.57 -9.59
N PHE A 341 6.01 6.71 -8.26
CA PHE A 341 4.86 6.31 -7.45
C PHE A 341 3.78 7.39 -7.42
N TYR A 342 2.53 6.95 -7.35
CA TYR A 342 1.38 7.81 -7.04
C TYR A 342 0.65 7.28 -5.82
N ILE A 343 1.00 7.86 -4.68
CA ILE A 343 0.44 7.52 -3.38
C ILE A 343 -0.55 8.60 -3.02
N HIS A 344 -1.81 8.26 -2.79
CA HIS A 344 -2.78 9.29 -2.47
C HIS A 344 -4.02 8.84 -1.69
N ASP A 345 -4.65 9.78 -1.00
CA ASP A 345 -5.90 9.57 -0.26
C ASP A 345 -5.79 8.42 0.77
N LEU A 346 -4.74 8.48 1.58
CA LEU A 346 -4.46 7.54 2.68
C LEU A 346 -4.94 8.09 4.02
N ASP A 347 -5.31 7.18 4.91
CA ASP A 347 -5.82 7.55 6.23
C ASP A 347 -4.69 7.87 7.22
N GLY A 348 -3.57 7.15 7.14
CA GLY A 348 -2.38 7.39 7.94
C GLY A 348 -1.25 8.03 7.13
N GLU A 349 -0.05 7.48 7.23
CA GLU A 349 1.18 8.03 6.68
C GLU A 349 1.32 7.79 5.17
N GLY A 350 2.21 8.54 4.53
CA GLY A 350 2.62 8.26 3.14
C GLY A 350 3.54 7.04 3.09
N ILE A 351 4.76 7.15 3.64
CA ILE A 351 5.77 6.09 3.56
C ILE A 351 6.47 5.93 4.91
N TYR A 352 6.63 4.69 5.36
CA TYR A 352 7.37 4.32 6.56
C TYR A 352 8.51 3.34 6.22
N LEU A 353 9.75 3.84 6.17
CA LEU A 353 10.97 3.05 5.98
C LEU A 353 11.79 3.02 7.27
N GLY A 354 12.25 1.85 7.71
CA GLY A 354 12.96 1.70 8.96
C GLY A 354 12.07 1.89 10.17
N SER A 355 12.63 2.28 11.31
CA SER A 355 11.87 2.69 12.49
C SER A 355 12.53 3.88 13.16
N THR A 356 11.75 4.69 13.88
CA THR A 356 12.30 5.75 14.73
C THR A 356 12.68 5.27 16.13
N GLU A 357 12.44 4.00 16.46
CA GLU A 357 12.84 3.42 17.76
C GLU A 357 14.30 2.92 17.74
N LEU A 358 14.95 2.93 18.91
CA LEU A 358 16.29 2.39 19.09
C LEU A 358 16.25 0.85 19.11
N ASN A 359 17.30 0.18 18.63
CA ASN A 359 17.52 -1.28 18.66
C ASN A 359 16.69 -2.15 17.69
N LEU A 360 16.03 -1.56 16.69
CA LEU A 360 15.41 -2.34 15.61
C LEU A 360 16.43 -2.67 14.51
N LYS A 361 16.18 -3.72 13.73
CA LYS A 361 17.23 -4.38 12.91
C LYS A 361 17.26 -3.99 11.44
N ALA A 362 16.42 -3.03 11.02
CA ALA A 362 16.32 -2.59 9.63
C ALA A 362 17.28 -1.42 9.37
N HIS A 363 18.36 -1.64 8.64
CA HIS A 363 19.28 -0.56 8.24
C HIS A 363 19.20 -0.32 6.74
N PHE A 364 18.91 0.92 6.35
CA PHE A 364 18.76 1.31 4.95
C PHE A 364 20.05 1.95 4.45
N LYS A 365 20.81 1.25 3.62
CA LYS A 365 22.08 1.73 3.07
C LYS A 365 22.01 1.85 1.55
N GLY A 366 22.22 3.05 1.05
CA GLY A 366 22.12 3.35 -0.38
C GLY A 366 20.71 3.16 -0.96
N GLY A 367 20.47 3.75 -2.12
CA GLY A 367 19.16 3.75 -2.75
C GLY A 367 18.54 5.14 -2.82
N SER A 368 17.31 5.20 -3.35
CA SER A 368 16.69 6.46 -3.73
C SER A 368 15.16 6.40 -3.65
N PHE A 369 14.52 7.48 -3.18
CA PHE A 369 13.08 7.73 -3.35
C PHE A 369 12.87 9.00 -4.17
N TYR A 370 12.33 8.89 -5.39
CA TYR A 370 12.28 10.04 -6.30
C TYR A 370 11.13 10.06 -7.30
N ASN A 371 10.92 11.23 -7.94
CA ASN A 371 9.91 11.47 -8.98
C ASN A 371 8.50 10.98 -8.59
N SER A 372 8.16 11.00 -7.31
CA SER A 372 6.92 10.44 -6.80
C SER A 372 5.96 11.52 -6.32
N ARG A 373 4.66 11.22 -6.40
CA ARG A 373 3.57 12.06 -5.91
C ARG A 373 2.96 11.39 -4.70
N VAL A 374 3.10 12.01 -3.53
CA VAL A 374 2.54 11.54 -2.26
C VAL A 374 1.50 12.56 -1.82
N LEU A 375 0.24 12.40 -2.21
CA LEU A 375 -0.76 13.46 -2.15
C LEU A 375 -1.88 13.12 -1.18
N ARG A 376 -2.26 14.07 -0.33
CA ARG A 376 -3.44 13.92 0.54
C ARG A 376 -3.31 12.70 1.47
N VAL A 377 -2.15 12.54 2.09
CA VAL A 377 -1.90 11.50 3.10
C VAL A 377 -2.16 12.07 4.50
N GLY A 378 -2.85 11.29 5.33
CA GLY A 378 -3.39 11.72 6.62
C GLY A 378 -2.36 12.26 7.60
N ASN A 379 -1.31 11.51 7.88
CA ASN A 379 -0.31 11.82 8.91
C ASN A 379 1.02 12.19 8.26
N GLU A 380 2.11 11.55 8.68
CA GLU A 380 3.43 11.90 8.17
C GLU A 380 3.53 11.66 6.67
N GLY A 381 4.15 12.59 5.94
CA GLY A 381 4.36 12.44 4.51
C GLY A 381 5.38 11.34 4.23
N LEU A 382 6.59 11.53 4.74
CA LEU A 382 7.70 10.60 4.61
C LEU A 382 8.35 10.38 5.98
N GLN A 383 8.34 9.14 6.47
CA GLN A 383 9.03 8.73 7.69
C GLN A 383 10.12 7.72 7.35
N PHE A 384 11.37 8.16 7.44
CA PHE A 384 12.53 7.34 7.14
C PHE A 384 13.44 7.25 8.36
N GLY A 385 13.40 6.12 9.03
CA GLY A 385 14.27 5.78 10.13
C GLY A 385 15.44 4.89 9.73
N GLN A 386 16.44 4.84 10.60
CA GLN A 386 17.59 3.93 10.48
C GLN A 386 18.34 4.06 9.15
N LEU A 387 18.44 5.29 8.66
CA LEU A 387 19.11 5.60 7.40
C LEU A 387 20.63 5.60 7.57
N ASN A 388 21.31 4.83 6.71
CA ASN A 388 22.75 4.80 6.57
C ASN A 388 23.20 5.56 5.31
N SER A 389 24.51 5.55 5.04
CA SER A 389 25.14 6.29 3.96
C SER A 389 24.54 5.99 2.60
N GLY A 390 24.41 7.04 1.79
CA GLY A 390 24.07 6.93 0.36
C GLY A 390 22.58 7.01 0.03
N MET A 391 21.70 7.15 1.02
CA MET A 391 20.27 7.36 0.79
C MET A 391 19.97 8.73 0.19
N ARG A 392 19.10 8.77 -0.82
CA ARG A 392 18.69 9.99 -1.53
C ARG A 392 17.17 10.12 -1.63
N VAL A 393 16.64 11.31 -1.42
CA VAL A 393 15.21 11.61 -1.51
C VAL A 393 15.04 12.88 -2.34
N PHE A 394 14.50 12.79 -3.56
CA PHE A 394 14.50 13.95 -4.45
C PHE A 394 13.40 14.02 -5.49
N ASN A 395 13.11 15.24 -5.97
CA ASN A 395 12.10 15.50 -7.00
C ASN A 395 10.70 14.95 -6.67
N ASN A 396 10.31 14.94 -5.40
CA ASN A 396 8.97 14.49 -5.00
C ASN A 396 8.04 15.68 -4.76
N VAL A 397 6.73 15.45 -4.93
CA VAL A 397 5.67 16.34 -4.41
C VAL A 397 4.95 15.60 -3.30
N VAL A 398 5.00 16.16 -2.09
CA VAL A 398 4.42 15.57 -0.88
C VAL A 398 3.38 16.54 -0.32
N HIS A 399 2.12 16.11 -0.26
CA HIS A 399 1.03 16.80 0.42
C HIS A 399 0.52 15.91 1.55
N SER A 400 0.90 16.24 2.78
CA SER A 400 0.68 15.41 3.97
C SER A 400 -0.12 16.14 5.05
N ASN A 401 -0.29 15.50 6.20
CA ASN A 401 -0.97 16.06 7.36
C ASN A 401 -2.44 16.40 7.07
N PHE A 402 -3.08 15.62 6.21
CA PHE A 402 -4.52 15.74 5.92
C PHE A 402 -5.39 15.52 7.16
N ASN A 403 -4.89 14.77 8.12
CA ASN A 403 -5.57 14.34 9.32
C ASN A 403 -4.97 14.97 10.59
N TRP A 404 -4.34 16.15 10.49
CA TRP A 404 -3.62 16.79 11.61
C TRP A 404 -4.50 17.14 12.82
N ARG A 405 -5.83 17.26 12.64
CA ARG A 405 -6.79 17.44 13.75
C ARG A 405 -7.29 16.12 14.35
N ASP A 406 -7.04 15.01 13.69
CA ASP A 406 -7.38 13.68 14.19
C ASP A 406 -6.27 12.64 13.90
N PRO A 407 -5.00 12.93 14.26
CA PRO A 407 -3.91 12.02 13.98
C PRO A 407 -4.04 10.76 14.82
N PHE A 408 -3.66 9.59 14.30
CA PHE A 408 -3.76 8.33 15.05
C PHE A 408 -2.99 8.36 16.38
N GLN A 409 -1.93 9.16 16.47
CA GLN A 409 -1.16 9.41 17.68
C GLN A 409 -0.72 10.88 17.77
N ARG A 410 -0.54 11.36 19.00
CA ARG A 410 0.02 12.69 19.30
C ARG A 410 1.38 12.88 18.62
N TYR A 411 1.60 14.04 18.01
CA TYR A 411 2.86 14.44 17.36
C TYR A 411 3.28 13.62 16.12
N GLN A 412 2.37 12.83 15.54
CA GLN A 412 2.60 12.09 14.29
C GLN A 412 2.02 12.85 13.09
N ASP A 413 2.50 14.08 12.88
CA ASP A 413 1.95 15.01 11.90
C ASP A 413 3.04 15.94 11.32
N ASN A 414 4.16 15.30 10.93
CA ASN A 414 5.31 15.93 10.28
C ASN A 414 5.27 15.70 8.77
N SER A 415 5.67 16.66 7.94
CA SER A 415 5.76 16.37 6.48
C SER A 415 6.91 15.40 6.16
N LEU A 416 8.04 15.56 6.83
CA LEU A 416 9.23 14.73 6.70
C LEU A 416 9.80 14.37 8.07
N GLN A 417 10.05 13.10 8.33
CA GLN A 417 10.74 12.63 9.53
C GLN A 417 11.91 11.75 9.12
N LEU A 418 13.10 12.11 9.60
CA LEU A 418 14.35 11.38 9.36
C LEU A 418 14.91 10.89 10.69
N ALA A 419 15.27 9.62 10.78
CA ALA A 419 16.21 9.12 11.78
C ALA A 419 17.37 8.46 11.05
N LEU A 420 18.60 8.90 11.35
CA LEU A 420 19.79 8.55 10.57
C LEU A 420 20.94 8.15 11.48
N PHE A 421 21.83 7.33 10.92
CA PHE A 421 23.11 6.91 11.45
C PHE A 421 24.29 7.48 10.65
N GLU A 422 24.13 7.67 9.32
CA GLU A 422 25.16 8.16 8.39
C GLU A 422 24.55 9.07 7.31
N GLY A 423 25.37 9.57 6.36
CA GLY A 423 24.99 10.64 5.42
C GLY A 423 23.79 10.36 4.51
N VAL A 424 22.78 11.23 4.58
CA VAL A 424 21.53 11.21 3.79
C VAL A 424 21.39 12.51 2.98
N ARG A 425 20.81 12.44 1.78
CA ARG A 425 20.52 13.65 0.97
C ARG A 425 19.03 13.77 0.65
N VAL A 426 18.43 14.88 1.04
CA VAL A 426 17.04 15.24 0.73
C VAL A 426 17.06 16.54 -0.06
N TYR A 427 16.70 16.50 -1.34
CA TYR A 427 16.82 17.69 -2.20
C TYR A 427 15.76 17.79 -3.28
N ASN A 428 15.47 19.00 -3.74
CA ASN A 428 14.55 19.23 -4.85
C ASN A 428 13.12 18.71 -4.60
N ASN A 429 12.67 18.58 -3.36
CA ASN A 429 11.30 18.16 -3.04
C ASN A 429 10.41 19.36 -2.74
N LEU A 430 9.12 19.23 -3.05
CA LEU A 430 8.06 20.15 -2.62
C LEU A 430 7.23 19.47 -1.53
N PHE A 431 7.29 20.00 -0.31
CA PHE A 431 6.45 19.60 0.81
C PHE A 431 5.36 20.66 1.02
N LEU A 432 4.11 20.19 0.99
CA LEU A 432 2.91 20.96 1.25
C LEU A 432 2.29 20.45 2.54
N SER A 433 1.97 21.37 3.43
CA SER A 433 1.26 21.13 4.69
C SER A 433 2.06 20.37 5.75
N GLY A 434 2.32 21.05 6.87
CA GLY A 434 2.81 20.49 8.14
C GLY A 434 1.72 20.54 9.21
N GLY A 435 1.63 19.53 10.08
CA GLY A 435 0.79 19.56 11.28
C GLY A 435 1.52 20.31 12.40
N GLU A 436 2.42 19.63 13.11
CA GLU A 436 3.29 20.26 14.12
C GLU A 436 4.48 20.99 13.51
N LYS A 437 5.06 20.43 12.45
CA LYS A 437 6.33 20.86 11.85
C LYS A 437 6.45 20.34 10.43
N GLN A 438 7.28 21.01 9.63
CA GLN A 438 7.57 20.56 8.26
C GLN A 438 8.52 19.39 8.25
N PHE A 439 9.58 19.43 9.08
CA PHE A 439 10.48 18.31 9.16
C PHE A 439 11.07 18.03 10.54
N THR A 440 11.54 16.81 10.71
CA THR A 440 12.28 16.33 11.88
C THR A 440 13.49 15.55 11.48
N VAL A 441 14.59 15.78 12.19
CA VAL A 441 15.81 14.99 12.08
C VAL A 441 16.20 14.48 13.46
N LEU A 442 16.34 13.17 13.56
CA LEU A 442 16.76 12.44 14.73
C LEU A 442 18.12 11.78 14.40
N ALA A 443 19.20 12.52 14.66
CA ALA A 443 20.56 12.07 14.41
C ALA A 443 21.06 11.27 15.62
N ARG A 444 20.87 9.95 15.60
CA ARG A 444 21.12 9.07 16.75
C ARG A 444 22.16 8.04 16.37
N GLY A 445 23.17 7.82 17.20
CA GLY A 445 24.09 6.70 17.03
C GLY A 445 23.40 5.39 17.38
N ASP A 446 23.65 4.34 16.61
CA ASP A 446 23.30 2.98 17.02
C ASP A 446 24.36 2.48 18.01
N THR A 447 23.95 1.84 19.10
CA THR A 447 24.89 1.12 19.98
C THR A 447 25.17 -0.29 19.46
N ALA A 448 24.30 -0.83 18.62
CA ALA A 448 24.45 -2.15 18.02
C ALA A 448 25.51 -2.12 16.91
N ILE A 449 25.47 -1.09 16.06
CA ILE A 449 26.49 -0.84 15.06
C ILE A 449 27.54 0.06 15.70
N ASN A 450 28.77 -0.43 15.89
CA ASN A 450 29.93 0.39 16.29
C ASN A 450 30.31 1.44 15.21
N SER A 451 29.34 2.02 14.49
CA SER A 451 29.54 3.00 13.44
C SER A 451 29.82 4.36 14.06
N VAL A 452 31.07 4.78 13.95
CA VAL A 452 31.44 6.18 14.06
C VAL A 452 31.18 6.77 12.67
N ALA A 453 30.24 7.73 12.54
CA ALA A 453 30.08 8.43 11.27
C ALA A 453 31.43 9.01 10.84
N SER A 454 31.80 8.82 9.58
CA SER A 454 33.06 9.32 9.06
C SER A 454 32.97 10.84 8.92
N ARG A 455 34.11 11.55 9.02
CA ARG A 455 34.19 13.01 8.87
C ARG A 455 33.74 13.54 7.49
N THR A 456 33.36 12.64 6.57
CA THR A 456 32.82 12.93 5.24
C THR A 456 31.29 12.77 5.14
N ASP A 457 30.63 12.26 6.18
CA ASP A 457 29.19 12.02 6.14
C ASP A 457 28.40 13.31 6.42
N THR A 458 27.57 13.69 5.45
CA THR A 458 26.72 14.89 5.52
C THR A 458 25.26 14.49 5.41
N LEU A 459 24.44 14.88 6.39
CA LEU A 459 23.01 15.05 6.12
C LEU A 459 22.86 16.35 5.36
N LEU A 460 22.33 16.28 4.14
CA LEU A 460 22.06 17.43 3.31
C LEU A 460 20.57 17.56 3.04
N ILE A 461 19.92 18.57 3.63
CA ILE A 461 18.58 19.01 3.27
C ILE A 461 18.74 20.25 2.41
N ARG A 462 18.60 20.11 1.08
CA ARG A 462 18.96 21.18 0.14
C ARG A 462 17.94 21.46 -0.95
N ASN A 463 17.67 22.73 -1.21
CA ASN A 463 16.82 23.16 -2.33
C ASN A 463 15.45 22.46 -2.33
N ASN A 464 14.86 22.28 -1.15
CA ASN A 464 13.47 21.87 -1.01
C ASN A 464 12.59 23.10 -0.78
N ALA A 465 11.30 22.96 -1.02
CA ALA A 465 10.29 23.94 -0.62
C ALA A 465 9.40 23.33 0.46
N PHE A 466 9.32 23.98 1.62
CA PHE A 466 8.48 23.58 2.75
C PHE A 466 7.42 24.66 2.95
N LEU A 467 6.18 24.35 2.57
CA LEU A 467 5.11 25.34 2.51
C LEU A 467 3.90 24.93 3.35
N TYR A 468 3.16 25.93 3.85
CA TYR A 468 1.86 25.74 4.50
C TYR A 468 1.89 24.97 5.83
N ASN A 469 2.92 25.17 6.64
CA ASN A 469 2.97 24.63 8.00
C ASN A 469 1.85 25.22 8.87
N ARG A 470 1.21 24.40 9.71
CA ARG A 470 0.25 24.85 10.73
C ARG A 470 0.85 24.93 12.13
N GLY A 471 2.04 24.36 12.25
CA GLY A 471 2.82 24.22 13.45
C GLY A 471 3.34 25.50 14.04
N TRP A 472 4.00 25.34 15.18
CA TRP A 472 4.65 26.42 15.92
C TRP A 472 6.12 26.66 15.54
N TYR A 473 6.78 25.74 14.82
CA TYR A 473 8.11 25.91 14.22
C TYR A 473 8.24 25.02 12.96
N GLU A 474 9.23 25.26 12.11
CA GLU A 474 9.39 24.56 10.81
C GLU A 474 10.14 23.25 10.93
N GLY A 475 11.23 23.22 11.69
CA GLY A 475 12.12 22.07 11.76
C GLY A 475 12.58 21.76 13.17
N PHE A 476 12.59 20.47 13.52
CA PHE A 476 13.23 19.96 14.73
C PHE A 476 14.48 19.16 14.37
N LEU A 477 15.60 19.47 15.01
CA LEU A 477 16.82 18.68 14.92
C LEU A 477 17.20 18.23 16.32
N SER A 478 17.38 16.92 16.51
CA SER A 478 17.87 16.36 17.76
C SER A 478 19.02 15.40 17.52
N THR A 479 20.08 15.55 18.33
CA THR A 479 21.13 14.53 18.48
C THR A 479 20.91 13.67 19.74
N LEU A 480 19.78 13.83 20.42
CA LEU A 480 19.41 13.02 21.59
C LEU A 480 18.82 11.66 21.18
N GLY A 481 19.24 10.61 21.88
CA GLY A 481 18.53 9.33 21.84
C GLY A 481 17.21 9.39 22.61
N VAL A 482 16.35 8.38 22.39
CA VAL A 482 15.10 8.21 23.12
C VAL A 482 15.40 7.85 24.59
N ALA A 483 14.55 8.30 25.52
CA ALA A 483 14.62 7.97 26.95
C ALA A 483 15.94 8.34 27.66
N GLY A 484 16.62 9.40 27.22
CA GLY A 484 17.86 9.88 27.85
C GLY A 484 19.10 9.04 27.54
N VAL A 485 19.00 8.08 26.62
CA VAL A 485 20.16 7.31 26.14
C VAL A 485 21.02 8.21 25.26
N ARG A 486 22.25 8.49 25.72
CA ARG A 486 23.18 9.44 25.09
C ARG A 486 24.12 8.71 24.14
N ASN A 487 23.77 8.61 22.87
CA ASN A 487 24.70 8.13 21.85
C ASN A 487 24.73 9.12 20.65
N PRO A 488 25.33 10.30 20.80
CA PRO A 488 25.39 11.26 19.71
C PRO A 488 26.29 10.76 18.59
N ILE A 489 25.89 11.03 17.35
CA ILE A 489 26.75 10.77 16.18
C ILE A 489 27.91 11.77 16.22
N LYS A 490 29.14 11.26 16.28
CA LYS A 490 30.35 12.10 16.23
C LYS A 490 30.69 12.44 14.77
N ASN A 491 31.27 13.62 14.53
CA ASN A 491 31.76 14.08 13.22
C ASN A 491 30.70 14.24 12.12
N LEU A 492 29.43 14.39 12.48
CA LEU A 492 28.35 14.59 11.52
C LEU A 492 28.28 16.04 11.05
N THR A 493 28.15 16.27 9.74
CA THR A 493 27.72 17.58 9.22
C THR A 493 26.22 17.55 8.91
N LEU A 494 25.46 18.45 9.53
CA LEU A 494 24.04 18.66 9.30
C LEU A 494 23.87 19.97 8.51
N ALA A 495 23.58 19.88 7.21
CA ALA A 495 23.48 21.02 6.31
C ALA A 495 22.04 21.25 5.83
N ILE A 496 21.48 22.40 6.18
CA ILE A 496 20.19 22.92 5.68
C ILE A 496 20.52 24.08 4.74
N ASP A 497 20.49 23.82 3.43
CA ASP A 497 21.03 24.74 2.41
C ASP A 497 20.02 25.09 1.31
N ARG A 498 19.88 26.37 0.94
CA ARG A 498 19.09 26.81 -0.23
C ARG A 498 17.61 26.40 -0.23
N ASN A 499 17.02 26.08 0.93
CA ASN A 499 15.61 25.72 1.01
C ASN A 499 14.73 26.97 1.02
N LEU A 500 13.46 26.78 0.64
CA LEU A 500 12.41 27.77 0.69
C LEU A 500 11.43 27.39 1.81
N PHE A 501 11.09 28.36 2.66
CA PHE A 501 10.12 28.19 3.73
C PHE A 501 9.07 29.29 3.63
N GLY A 502 7.79 28.94 3.70
CA GLY A 502 6.77 29.97 3.71
C GLY A 502 5.33 29.53 3.60
N LYS A 503 4.45 30.54 3.47
CA LYS A 503 2.99 30.38 3.46
C LYS A 503 2.44 29.66 4.69
N ASN A 504 3.13 29.76 5.80
CA ASN A 504 2.76 29.13 7.06
C ASN A 504 1.59 29.88 7.69
N THR A 505 0.74 29.16 8.42
CA THR A 505 -0.40 29.73 9.13
C THR A 505 -0.56 28.96 10.42
N TYR A 506 -0.12 29.56 11.53
CA TYR A 506 -0.24 28.92 12.83
C TYR A 506 -1.71 28.60 13.16
N ALA A 507 -2.00 27.31 13.30
CA ALA A 507 -3.32 26.78 13.63
C ALA A 507 -3.23 25.60 14.61
N TYR A 508 -2.02 25.25 15.08
CA TYR A 508 -1.80 24.07 15.93
C TYR A 508 -2.51 24.17 17.30
N ASN A 509 -2.86 25.39 17.74
CA ASN A 509 -3.74 25.61 18.90
C ASN A 509 -5.17 25.09 18.73
N GLN A 510 -5.61 24.77 17.51
CA GLN A 510 -6.90 24.12 17.26
C GLN A 510 -6.90 22.64 17.66
N VAL A 511 -5.73 22.07 18.00
CA VAL A 511 -5.59 20.70 18.50
C VAL A 511 -4.98 20.68 19.89
N TYR A 512 -4.06 21.59 20.21
CA TYR A 512 -3.32 21.60 21.47
C TYR A 512 -3.44 22.93 22.22
N THR A 513 -3.96 22.92 23.44
CA THR A 513 -4.33 24.16 24.17
C THR A 513 -3.14 24.99 24.65
N ASN A 514 -1.99 24.35 24.90
CA ASN A 514 -0.86 24.97 25.61
C ASN A 514 0.39 25.10 24.72
N VAL A 515 0.18 25.29 23.42
CA VAL A 515 1.23 25.12 22.40
C VAL A 515 1.35 26.42 21.61
N PRO A 516 1.95 27.50 22.15
CA PRO A 516 1.94 28.82 21.52
C PRO A 516 2.76 28.85 20.24
N GLU A 517 2.40 29.73 19.29
CA GLU A 517 3.25 30.04 18.13
C GLU A 517 4.65 30.45 18.63
N GLN A 518 5.69 29.76 18.18
CA GLN A 518 7.05 30.08 18.61
C GLN A 518 7.64 31.19 17.74
N ASN A 519 8.62 31.88 18.32
CA ASN A 519 9.35 32.93 17.62
C ASN A 519 10.67 32.46 16.98
N TYR A 520 10.76 31.16 16.65
CA TYR A 520 11.91 30.57 15.98
C TYR A 520 11.47 29.59 14.87
N LEU A 521 12.27 29.52 13.80
CA LEU A 521 12.04 28.60 12.68
C LEU A 521 12.52 27.18 13.00
N PHE A 522 13.69 27.06 13.61
CA PHE A 522 14.29 25.78 13.96
C PHE A 522 14.49 25.61 15.45
N LEU A 523 14.17 24.41 15.93
CA LEU A 523 14.49 23.95 17.27
C LEU A 523 15.66 22.96 17.19
N PHE A 524 16.78 23.33 17.80
CA PHE A 524 17.95 22.47 17.93
C PHE A 524 18.08 21.93 19.35
N ASP A 525 18.14 20.61 19.46
CA ASP A 525 18.34 19.89 20.71
C ASP A 525 19.62 19.05 20.63
N LEU A 526 20.74 19.63 21.07
CA LEU A 526 22.08 19.16 20.74
C LEU A 526 22.82 18.69 21.99
N LEU A 527 23.19 17.41 22.01
CA LEU A 527 24.22 16.88 22.90
C LEU A 527 25.32 16.24 22.06
N GLY A 528 26.57 16.49 22.46
CA GLY A 528 27.77 15.94 21.81
C GLY A 528 28.76 17.03 21.39
N THR A 529 30.04 16.67 21.39
CA THR A 529 31.10 17.41 20.71
C THR A 529 31.14 16.96 19.24
N ASP A 530 31.63 17.81 18.34
CA ASP A 530 32.01 17.44 16.96
C ASP A 530 30.87 17.22 15.94
N THR A 531 29.69 17.81 16.13
CA THR A 531 28.69 17.94 15.04
C THR A 531 28.74 19.36 14.47
N ASP A 532 28.81 19.48 13.14
CA ASP A 532 28.77 20.77 12.44
C ASP A 532 27.35 21.02 11.95
N ILE A 533 26.68 22.07 12.44
CA ILE A 533 25.37 22.47 11.90
C ILE A 533 25.55 23.68 11.00
N ARG A 534 25.07 23.58 9.75
CA ARG A 534 25.16 24.64 8.74
C ARG A 534 23.77 24.97 8.23
N VAL A 535 23.34 26.20 8.44
CA VAL A 535 22.05 26.71 7.94
C VAL A 535 22.35 27.88 7.02
N THR A 536 22.37 27.63 5.70
CA THR A 536 22.92 28.58 4.72
C THR A 536 22.00 28.82 3.54
N ASN A 537 22.01 30.04 2.99
CA ASN A 537 21.32 30.38 1.74
C ASN A 537 19.80 30.09 1.71
N ASN A 538 19.14 29.90 2.86
CA ASN A 538 17.71 29.62 2.91
C ASN A 538 16.90 30.91 2.76
N VAL A 539 15.70 30.78 2.18
CA VAL A 539 14.76 31.90 2.00
C VAL A 539 13.51 31.63 2.82
N TYR A 540 13.15 32.58 3.68
CA TYR A 540 11.95 32.54 4.50
C TYR A 540 11.02 33.68 4.08
N ASP A 541 9.74 33.43 3.84
CA ASP A 541 8.82 34.48 3.37
C ASP A 541 8.24 35.39 4.45
N GLY A 542 8.62 35.17 5.71
CA GLY A 542 8.15 35.95 6.86
C GLY A 542 6.78 35.52 7.39
N SER A 543 6.14 34.49 6.83
CA SER A 543 4.85 33.97 7.32
C SER A 543 4.93 33.37 8.73
N SER A 544 6.09 32.86 9.13
CA SER A 544 6.40 32.51 10.52
C SER A 544 6.98 33.73 11.26
N LYS A 545 6.44 34.07 12.43
CA LYS A 545 6.92 35.21 13.24
C LYS A 545 8.24 34.89 13.96
N ALA A 546 9.37 34.78 13.26
CA ALA A 546 10.52 34.11 13.87
C ALA A 546 11.93 34.64 13.56
N ARG A 547 12.79 34.51 14.59
CA ARG A 547 14.26 34.38 14.48
C ARG A 547 14.60 33.06 13.78
N THR A 548 15.83 32.90 13.29
CA THR A 548 16.23 31.65 12.60
C THR A 548 16.20 30.42 13.50
N ARG A 549 16.52 30.51 14.79
CA ARG A 549 16.63 29.33 15.66
C ARG A 549 16.44 29.54 17.16
N TRP A 550 16.15 28.45 17.87
CA TRP A 550 16.30 28.25 19.31
C TRP A 550 17.14 27.01 19.60
N VAL A 551 17.97 27.04 20.65
CA VAL A 551 18.82 25.92 21.08
C VAL A 551 18.43 25.54 22.51
N LEU A 552 17.91 24.33 22.71
CA LEU A 552 17.48 23.82 24.03
C LEU A 552 18.69 23.41 24.88
N ASN A 553 19.49 22.49 24.34
CA ASN A 553 20.73 22.03 24.94
C ASN A 553 21.88 22.52 24.06
N SER A 554 22.79 23.31 24.64
CA SER A 554 23.93 23.90 23.95
C SER A 554 25.21 23.14 24.29
N GLY A 555 25.30 21.87 23.88
CA GLY A 555 26.63 21.25 23.78
C GLY A 555 27.60 22.15 22.99
N PRO A 556 28.91 21.86 22.96
CA PRO A 556 29.91 22.67 22.25
C PRO A 556 29.81 22.61 20.70
N THR A 557 28.60 22.35 20.18
CA THR A 557 28.27 22.17 18.78
C THR A 557 28.21 23.54 18.07
N PRO A 558 29.12 23.84 17.13
CA PRO A 558 29.04 25.08 16.37
C PRO A 558 27.84 25.06 15.41
N ILE A 559 27.12 26.17 15.35
CA ILE A 559 26.03 26.38 14.38
C ILE A 559 26.38 27.59 13.50
N PHE A 560 26.67 27.30 12.23
CA PHE A 560 27.05 28.28 11.22
C PHE A 560 25.82 28.75 10.44
N GLU A 561 25.54 30.04 10.48
CA GLU A 561 24.47 30.69 9.73
C GLU A 561 25.04 31.75 8.80
N SER A 562 24.73 31.68 7.50
CA SER A 562 25.17 32.67 6.53
C SER A 562 24.23 32.77 5.33
N ALA A 563 24.14 33.98 4.74
CA ALA A 563 23.40 34.27 3.51
C ALA A 563 21.91 33.84 3.52
N ASN A 564 21.30 33.69 4.71
CA ASN A 564 19.87 33.43 4.84
C ASN A 564 19.08 34.73 4.65
N SER A 565 17.97 34.67 3.90
CA SER A 565 17.08 35.80 3.67
C SER A 565 15.81 35.66 4.49
N LEU A 566 15.66 36.53 5.49
CA LEU A 566 14.41 36.70 6.24
C LEU A 566 13.49 37.64 5.46
N ASN A 567 12.25 37.23 5.22
CA ASN A 567 11.25 37.94 4.41
C ASN A 567 11.58 38.01 2.90
N GLY A 568 12.20 36.96 2.37
CA GLY A 568 12.43 36.82 0.92
C GLY A 568 11.19 36.36 0.16
N PHE A 569 11.22 36.48 -1.16
CA PHE A 569 10.10 36.08 -2.00
C PHE A 569 9.99 34.54 -2.12
N VAL A 570 8.86 33.99 -1.65
CA VAL A 570 8.44 32.61 -1.89
C VAL A 570 7.01 32.65 -2.43
N PRO A 571 6.76 32.38 -3.72
CA PRO A 571 5.40 32.41 -4.29
C PRO A 571 4.57 31.19 -3.84
N HIS A 572 3.28 31.18 -4.13
CA HIS A 572 2.50 29.94 -4.10
C HIS A 572 2.97 29.01 -5.24
N PRO A 573 2.98 27.68 -5.06
CA PRO A 573 3.30 26.75 -6.12
C PRO A 573 2.17 26.75 -7.16
N ALA A 574 2.49 27.15 -8.38
CA ALA A 574 1.60 27.02 -9.53
C ALA A 574 1.81 25.63 -10.15
N PHE A 575 0.77 24.82 -10.15
CA PHE A 575 0.77 23.51 -10.80
C PHE A 575 0.13 23.60 -12.18
N GLU A 576 0.48 22.68 -13.08
CA GLU A 576 -0.23 22.54 -14.35
C GLU A 576 -1.73 22.30 -14.12
N ASN A 577 -2.07 21.36 -13.23
CA ASN A 577 -3.44 21.21 -12.73
C ASN A 577 -3.50 20.30 -11.48
N TYR A 578 -3.21 20.85 -10.31
CA TYR A 578 -3.42 20.14 -9.04
C TYR A 578 -4.79 20.49 -8.45
N MET A 579 -5.71 19.52 -8.53
CA MET A 579 -7.10 19.61 -8.07
C MET A 579 -7.96 20.71 -8.72
N GLY A 580 -7.56 21.28 -9.87
CA GLY A 580 -8.31 22.36 -10.51
C GLY A 580 -8.42 23.63 -9.66
N LEU A 581 -7.52 23.80 -8.69
CA LEU A 581 -7.52 24.91 -7.74
C LEU A 581 -6.75 26.11 -8.31
N PRO A 582 -7.09 27.34 -7.89
CA PRO A 582 -6.40 28.53 -8.36
C PRO A 582 -4.93 28.53 -7.90
N PRO A 583 -4.02 29.18 -8.64
CA PRO A 583 -2.57 29.13 -8.36
C PRO A 583 -2.15 29.68 -6.98
N ASP A 584 -2.99 30.49 -6.34
CA ASP A 584 -2.78 31.10 -5.02
C ASP A 584 -3.50 30.34 -3.89
N TYR A 585 -4.09 29.17 -4.18
CA TYR A 585 -4.78 28.38 -3.18
C TYR A 585 -3.84 27.91 -2.05
N GLN A 586 -4.29 28.03 -0.80
CA GLN A 586 -3.57 27.55 0.36
C GLN A 586 -3.85 26.06 0.61
N TYR A 587 -2.91 25.20 0.25
CA TYR A 587 -3.10 23.74 0.33
C TYR A 587 -3.28 23.23 1.77
N SER A 588 -2.90 23.99 2.81
CA SER A 588 -3.24 23.69 4.20
C SER A 588 -4.75 23.72 4.51
N ARG A 589 -5.59 24.26 3.62
CA ARG A 589 -7.04 24.30 3.78
C ARG A 589 -7.74 23.03 3.29
N ILE A 590 -6.97 22.05 2.79
CA ILE A 590 -7.48 20.75 2.38
C ILE A 590 -7.16 19.74 3.49
N GLU A 591 -8.19 19.06 3.99
CA GLU A 591 -8.07 18.10 5.09
C GLU A 591 -8.94 16.87 4.79
N LYS A 592 -8.71 15.77 5.50
CA LYS A 592 -9.68 14.68 5.65
C LYS A 592 -10.84 15.18 6.52
N TRP A 593 -12.04 14.69 6.27
CA TRP A 593 -13.19 15.01 7.12
C TRP A 593 -13.00 14.39 8.51
N ALA A 594 -13.25 15.19 9.55
CA ALA A 594 -13.43 14.78 10.94
C ALA A 594 -14.47 15.70 11.59
N GLY A 595 -15.35 15.13 12.43
CA GLY A 595 -16.39 15.88 13.13
C GLY A 595 -15.92 16.57 14.41
N VAL A 596 -14.94 15.94 15.09
CA VAL A 596 -14.33 16.42 16.32
C VAL A 596 -12.81 16.26 16.25
N VAL A 597 -12.09 17.01 17.06
CA VAL A 597 -10.64 16.83 17.23
C VAL A 597 -10.36 15.49 17.89
N GLY A 598 -9.49 14.67 17.30
CA GLY A 598 -9.02 13.41 17.90
C GLY A 598 -10.07 12.31 18.03
N SER A 599 -11.04 12.21 17.12
CA SER A 599 -12.04 11.12 17.08
C SER A 599 -11.44 9.73 16.93
N GLU A 600 -10.49 9.55 16.02
CA GLU A 600 -9.79 8.29 15.72
C GLU A 600 -8.47 8.17 16.50
N SER A 601 -8.05 9.24 17.19
CA SER A 601 -6.76 9.29 17.89
C SER A 601 -6.70 8.48 19.18
N GLY A 602 -5.53 7.90 19.46
CA GLY A 602 -5.21 7.27 20.75
C GLY A 602 -4.74 8.25 21.85
N PHE A 603 -4.59 9.54 21.56
CA PHE A 603 -3.98 10.48 22.53
C PHE A 603 -4.95 10.97 23.62
N THR A 604 -4.39 11.34 24.77
CA THR A 604 -5.15 11.76 25.96
C THR A 604 -5.74 13.18 25.81
N ALA A 605 -6.85 13.45 26.49
CA ALA A 605 -7.49 14.78 26.48
C ALA A 605 -6.64 15.87 27.15
N SER A 606 -5.68 15.51 28.01
CA SER A 606 -4.89 16.49 28.75
C SER A 606 -3.97 17.30 27.83
N GLY A 607 -4.15 18.63 27.84
CA GLY A 607 -3.41 19.57 27.00
C GLY A 607 -3.79 19.52 25.52
N THR A 608 -4.94 18.92 25.19
CA THR A 608 -5.48 18.84 23.83
C THR A 608 -6.93 19.32 23.80
N LEU A 609 -7.43 19.64 22.61
CA LEU A 609 -8.84 19.96 22.36
C LEU A 609 -9.63 18.70 21.96
N LYS A 610 -9.20 17.51 22.38
CA LYS A 610 -9.86 16.25 22.02
C LYS A 610 -11.36 16.29 22.36
N GLY A 611 -12.20 15.90 21.39
CA GLY A 611 -13.65 15.88 21.51
C GLY A 611 -14.35 17.20 21.20
N THR A 612 -13.62 18.31 21.01
CA THR A 612 -14.24 19.57 20.58
C THR A 612 -14.67 19.50 19.12
N LEU A 613 -15.83 20.06 18.81
CA LEU A 613 -16.39 20.10 17.46
C LEU A 613 -15.50 20.89 16.51
N ILE A 614 -15.29 20.36 15.30
CA ILE A 614 -14.59 21.05 14.22
C ILE A 614 -15.61 21.88 13.44
N THR A 615 -15.29 23.16 13.26
CA THR A 615 -16.00 24.06 12.34
C THR A 615 -15.16 24.26 11.10
N VAL A 616 -15.76 24.05 9.92
CA VAL A 616 -15.08 24.11 8.63
C VAL A 616 -15.39 25.45 7.93
N PRO A 617 -14.39 26.34 7.76
CA PRO A 617 -14.59 27.63 7.11
C PRO A 617 -15.12 27.51 5.68
N ILE A 618 -15.84 28.52 5.19
CA ILE A 618 -16.28 28.57 3.79
C ILE A 618 -15.07 28.51 2.84
N GLY A 619 -15.18 27.68 1.81
CA GLY A 619 -14.14 27.44 0.80
C GLY A 619 -13.07 26.43 1.21
N ASP A 620 -13.04 25.97 2.47
CA ASP A 620 -12.20 24.84 2.86
C ASP A 620 -12.71 23.54 2.23
N ILE A 621 -11.79 22.64 1.90
CA ILE A 621 -12.10 21.36 1.27
C ILE A 621 -11.87 20.23 2.26
N ARG A 622 -12.83 19.31 2.36
CA ARG A 622 -12.75 18.07 3.13
C ARG A 622 -12.89 16.86 2.23
N PHE A 623 -12.03 15.87 2.40
CA PHE A 623 -12.12 14.59 1.74
C PHE A 623 -12.79 13.55 2.62
N ARG A 624 -13.77 12.83 2.07
CA ARG A 624 -14.40 11.67 2.70
C ARG A 624 -14.44 10.52 1.71
N ASN A 625 -13.77 9.42 2.05
CA ASN A 625 -13.64 8.23 1.20
C ASN A 625 -13.18 8.56 -0.25
N GLY A 626 -12.22 9.49 -0.36
CA GLY A 626 -11.65 9.89 -1.66
C GLY A 626 -12.49 10.87 -2.48
N ILE A 627 -13.63 11.35 -1.95
CA ILE A 627 -14.47 12.36 -2.60
C ILE A 627 -14.25 13.70 -1.89
N GLY A 628 -14.06 14.77 -2.68
CA GLY A 628 -13.89 16.13 -2.17
C GLY A 628 -15.22 16.85 -1.95
N TYR A 629 -15.31 17.58 -0.85
CA TYR A 629 -16.44 18.44 -0.48
C TYR A 629 -15.92 19.81 -0.06
N GLU A 630 -16.44 20.89 -0.66
CA GLU A 630 -16.09 22.25 -0.26
C GLU A 630 -17.19 22.83 0.64
N SER A 631 -16.79 23.41 1.77
CA SER A 631 -17.74 24.05 2.70
C SER A 631 -18.31 25.32 2.08
N LYS A 632 -19.63 25.50 2.13
CA LYS A 632 -20.33 26.70 1.65
C LYS A 632 -21.12 27.46 2.72
N ALA A 633 -21.07 26.99 3.97
CA ALA A 633 -21.79 27.56 5.08
C ALA A 633 -20.84 27.94 6.23
N ALA A 634 -21.06 29.10 6.84
CA ALA A 634 -20.20 29.61 7.92
C ALA A 634 -20.35 28.81 9.24
N ASN A 635 -21.50 28.16 9.43
CA ASN A 635 -21.85 27.34 10.59
C ASN A 635 -21.70 25.83 10.32
N ASN A 636 -20.81 25.45 9.40
CA ASN A 636 -20.54 24.05 9.09
C ASN A 636 -19.72 23.39 10.22
N THR A 637 -20.41 23.03 11.30
CA THR A 637 -19.82 22.46 12.51
C THR A 637 -20.31 21.02 12.67
N ASN A 638 -19.39 20.05 12.63
CA ASN A 638 -19.69 18.62 12.80
C ASN A 638 -20.78 18.08 11.84
N ILE A 639 -20.92 18.66 10.65
CA ILE A 639 -21.86 18.16 9.62
C ILE A 639 -21.10 17.23 8.68
N GLU A 640 -21.32 15.92 8.84
CA GLU A 640 -20.69 14.91 7.99
C GLU A 640 -21.28 14.91 6.57
N PRO A 641 -20.47 15.11 5.51
CA PRO A 641 -20.93 14.97 4.14
C PRO A 641 -21.53 13.58 3.90
N THR A 642 -22.68 13.51 3.25
CA THR A 642 -23.44 12.30 2.89
C THR A 642 -24.02 11.45 4.04
N VAL A 643 -23.84 11.84 5.30
CA VAL A 643 -24.48 11.19 6.47
C VAL A 643 -25.49 12.08 7.16
N ALA A 644 -25.17 13.35 7.41
CA ALA A 644 -26.11 14.27 8.07
C ALA A 644 -27.33 14.53 7.15
N PRO A 645 -28.60 14.50 7.62
CA PRO A 645 -29.78 14.60 6.76
C PRO A 645 -29.83 15.84 5.85
N ASP A 646 -29.18 16.93 6.26
CA ASP A 646 -29.16 18.23 5.60
C ASP A 646 -27.76 18.63 5.11
N TRP A 647 -26.85 17.67 4.95
CA TRP A 647 -25.45 17.92 4.58
C TRP A 647 -25.31 18.78 3.31
N GLN A 648 -26.22 18.65 2.35
CA GLN A 648 -26.22 19.43 1.11
C GLN A 648 -26.37 20.93 1.34
N ASN A 649 -26.86 21.37 2.50
CA ASN A 649 -26.93 22.80 2.85
C ASN A 649 -25.54 23.37 3.20
N TYR A 650 -24.61 22.51 3.61
CA TYR A 650 -23.30 22.92 4.11
C TYR A 650 -22.16 22.64 3.12
N TRP A 651 -22.36 21.72 2.18
CA TRP A 651 -21.32 21.24 1.29
C TRP A 651 -21.65 21.43 -0.20
N ASN A 652 -20.61 21.72 -0.98
CA ASN A 652 -20.56 21.49 -2.41
C ASN A 652 -19.83 20.16 -2.65
N VAL A 653 -20.44 19.22 -3.36
CA VAL A 653 -19.72 18.05 -3.88
C VAL A 653 -18.84 18.50 -5.04
N LEU A 654 -17.58 18.07 -5.00
CA LEU A 654 -16.59 18.44 -6.00
C LEU A 654 -16.45 17.38 -7.07
N TYR A 655 -16.44 17.84 -8.32
CA TYR A 655 -16.18 17.06 -9.51
C TYR A 655 -15.16 17.78 -10.39
N TRP A 656 -14.54 17.06 -11.30
CA TRP A 656 -13.58 17.63 -12.24
C TRP A 656 -13.94 17.24 -13.67
N ASP A 657 -13.98 18.21 -14.60
CA ASP A 657 -14.16 17.92 -16.02
C ASP A 657 -12.94 17.16 -16.53
N ARG A 658 -13.14 15.95 -17.11
CA ARG A 658 -12.04 15.08 -17.55
C ARG A 658 -11.23 15.64 -18.72
N ARG A 659 -11.76 16.63 -19.44
CA ARG A 659 -11.14 17.24 -20.62
C ARG A 659 -10.30 18.45 -20.24
N THR A 660 -10.81 19.29 -19.35
CA THR A 660 -10.14 20.55 -18.96
C THR A 660 -9.44 20.44 -17.61
N GLY A 661 -9.86 19.51 -16.77
CA GLY A 661 -9.46 19.41 -15.36
C GLY A 661 -10.02 20.52 -14.48
N GLU A 662 -11.00 21.28 -14.98
CA GLU A 662 -11.68 22.34 -14.22
C GLU A 662 -12.50 21.76 -13.07
N LEU A 663 -12.45 22.42 -11.91
CA LEU A 663 -13.24 22.09 -10.73
C LEU A 663 -14.70 22.55 -10.88
N ILE A 664 -15.64 21.60 -10.82
CA ILE A 664 -17.08 21.82 -10.93
C ILE A 664 -17.76 21.48 -9.59
N ARG A 665 -18.69 22.35 -9.15
CA ARG A 665 -19.42 22.22 -7.87
C ARG A 665 -20.88 21.84 -8.13
N ASN A 666 -21.37 20.79 -7.45
CA ASN A 666 -22.75 20.29 -7.56
C ASN A 666 -23.30 20.26 -9.01
N PRO A 667 -22.59 19.61 -9.96
CA PRO A 667 -23.05 19.52 -11.34
C PRO A 667 -24.41 18.82 -11.43
N THR A 668 -25.29 19.33 -12.29
CA THR A 668 -26.55 18.67 -12.63
C THR A 668 -26.37 17.55 -13.65
N ASN A 669 -25.26 17.54 -14.39
CA ASN A 669 -24.90 16.52 -15.37
C ASN A 669 -23.51 15.95 -15.03
N LEU A 670 -23.44 14.64 -14.81
CA LEU A 670 -22.21 13.94 -14.45
C LEU A 670 -21.41 13.43 -15.67
N SER A 671 -21.90 13.66 -16.89
CA SER A 671 -21.19 13.25 -18.11
C SER A 671 -19.83 13.92 -18.20
N ASN A 672 -18.78 13.14 -18.48
CA ASN A 672 -17.38 13.60 -18.56
C ASN A 672 -16.80 14.17 -17.27
N LEU A 673 -17.44 13.93 -16.11
CA LEU A 673 -16.89 14.35 -14.83
C LEU A 673 -16.16 13.20 -14.13
N SER A 674 -15.22 13.56 -13.27
CA SER A 674 -14.54 12.65 -12.34
C SER A 674 -14.79 13.12 -10.91
N THR A 675 -14.93 12.17 -9.98
CA THR A 675 -14.85 12.44 -8.53
C THR A 675 -13.42 12.42 -8.02
N THR A 676 -12.46 12.03 -8.86
CA THR A 676 -11.03 12.11 -8.56
C THR A 676 -10.44 13.37 -9.21
N PRO A 677 -9.59 14.11 -8.49
CA PRO A 677 -8.93 15.28 -9.05
C PRO A 677 -7.94 14.91 -10.18
N PRO A 678 -7.58 15.87 -11.06
CA PRO A 678 -6.59 15.65 -12.10
C PRO A 678 -5.20 15.30 -11.54
N ASP A 679 -4.80 15.86 -10.39
CA ASP A 679 -3.50 15.58 -9.74
C ASP A 679 -2.27 15.74 -10.63
N ASN A 680 -2.34 16.67 -11.60
CA ASN A 680 -1.17 17.06 -12.37
C ASN A 680 -0.31 18.02 -11.55
N THR A 681 0.61 17.45 -10.78
CA THR A 681 1.52 18.18 -9.88
C THR A 681 2.80 18.64 -10.55
N ARG A 682 2.89 18.61 -11.88
CA ARG A 682 4.00 19.26 -12.57
C ARG A 682 3.96 20.76 -12.29
N LEU A 683 5.10 21.31 -11.92
CA LEU A 683 5.21 22.70 -11.51
C LEU A 683 5.40 23.63 -12.71
N LEU A 684 4.82 24.82 -12.61
CA LEU A 684 5.00 25.93 -13.53
C LEU A 684 6.02 26.92 -12.98
N ASN A 685 6.78 27.57 -13.87
CA ASN A 685 7.63 28.73 -13.56
C ASN A 685 8.62 28.49 -12.39
N PHE A 686 8.62 29.39 -11.40
CA PHE A 686 9.61 29.54 -10.33
C PHE A 686 10.16 28.24 -9.71
N TYR A 687 9.31 27.30 -9.31
CA TYR A 687 9.79 26.06 -8.68
C TYR A 687 10.43 25.09 -9.68
N LYS A 688 9.89 25.03 -10.90
CA LYS A 688 10.45 24.25 -12.01
C LYS A 688 11.83 24.79 -12.40
N ASP A 689 12.00 26.11 -12.48
CA ASP A 689 13.29 26.75 -12.80
C ASP A 689 14.36 26.48 -11.74
N ARG A 690 13.94 26.22 -10.49
CA ARG A 690 14.80 25.79 -9.39
C ARG A 690 15.01 24.26 -9.34
N GLY A 691 14.37 23.51 -10.22
CA GLY A 691 14.40 22.04 -10.23
C GLY A 691 13.75 21.40 -9.02
N ILE A 692 12.75 22.04 -8.40
CA ILE A 692 12.01 21.52 -7.24
C ILE A 692 10.76 20.78 -7.73
N GLY A 693 10.44 19.63 -7.12
CA GLY A 693 9.26 18.82 -7.38
C GLY A 693 9.40 17.89 -8.60
N VAL A 694 8.26 17.51 -9.17
CA VAL A 694 8.17 16.66 -10.36
C VAL A 694 8.00 17.54 -11.60
N TYR A 695 8.59 17.14 -12.73
CA TYR A 695 8.62 17.89 -13.98
C TYR A 695 8.21 17.07 -15.21
#